data_AF-A0A7J8JTK3-F1
#
_entry.id   AF-A0A7J8JTK3-F1
#
_cell.length_a   1.000
_cell.length_b   1.000
_cell.length_c   1.000
_cell.angle_alpha   90.00
_cell.angle_beta   90.00
_cell.angle_gamma   90.00
#
_symmetry.space_group_name_H-M   'P 1'
#
loop_
_entity.id
_entity.type
_entity.pdbx_description
1 polymer ?
#
loop_
_entity_poly.entity_id
_entity_poly.type
_entity_poly.pdbx_seq_one_letter_code
_entity_poly.pdbx_strand_id
1 'polypeptide(L)'
;MTTAAERKYINIRKRLDQLGYRQTLTVECLPLVEKLFSDLVHTTESLRKSKLSAGKAEKESANFDFVLEPYKLENAKLSKENNELYLELMKLREQSAQHLKELKTTLKKCTRETADLKFLNNQYVHKLKLLEKESKAKNEKIQQLQEKNLHAVVQTPGGKKRSIAFRRQRMQIDEPVPPSEVSSYPVPQPDDPYIADLLQVADNRIQELQEEVHQLQEKLAVMESGLRDYNNQIELREREIERLSIALDGGRSSDILSLETKNKTNEKIIAHLNIQVDFLQQANKDLEKHIQELMETKETVTTEVVNLSNKNEKLCQELTEIDQLAQQLERHKEEVLETADKELGEAKKEIKRNLSEMRNLEETMAKLQLELNLCHKEKERLSDELLIRSDLETVVHQLEQEKQRLSKKMESFAVTERELTLEVERMRLEHGIKRRDKSPSRLDTFLKGIEEERDFYKKELERLQHIIQRRSCSANYSVHEKSPTSKMLEKGDYNSEIHLITRERDELQHMLTRFEKHMEDIQANVKLLTAERDKLSVLYNEAQEELSSLRRESTQSTVSHNIVSLMEKEKEVAISDLRRVMAEKEALRDKLKTFQEMSLFGKSGLEKTIEHLTYVNHQLENENCELKSKIVIMKESMESLENKAKLQAQKLSHVVGDTSLQKTEMNSLRKMSHFEEDCWMSRNNI
;
A
#
# COMPACT_ATOMS: atom_id res chain seq x y z
N MET A 1 -5.20 77.51 21.00
CA MET A 1 -5.28 76.86 19.67
C MET A 1 -6.47 75.92 19.70
N THR A 2 -7.39 75.94 18.72
CA THR A 2 -8.49 74.97 18.70
C THR A 2 -7.98 73.59 18.31
N THR A 3 -8.38 72.56 19.06
CA THR A 3 -7.94 71.18 18.79
C THR A 3 -8.54 70.66 17.49
N ALA A 4 -7.92 69.63 16.89
CA ALA A 4 -8.43 69.02 15.67
C ALA A 4 -9.85 68.41 15.86
N ALA A 5 -10.14 67.92 17.07
CA ALA A 5 -11.44 67.38 17.46
C ALA A 5 -12.54 68.46 17.45
N GLU A 6 -12.29 69.65 18.02
CA GLU A 6 -13.25 70.77 18.00
C GLU A 6 -13.62 71.18 16.57
N ARG A 7 -12.65 71.25 15.65
CA ARG A 7 -12.92 71.62 14.24
C ARG A 7 -13.78 70.58 13.53
N LYS A 8 -13.51 69.29 13.76
CA LYS A 8 -14.37 68.20 13.27
C LYS A 8 -15.77 68.27 13.88
N TYR A 9 -15.87 68.52 15.19
CA TYR A 9 -17.13 68.65 15.92
C TYR A 9 -18.00 69.76 15.30
N ILE A 10 -17.45 70.95 15.13
CA ILE A 10 -18.15 72.10 14.53
C ILE A 10 -18.58 71.81 13.08
N ASN A 11 -17.76 71.10 12.29
CA ASN A 11 -18.09 70.76 10.90
C ASN A 11 -19.26 69.75 10.82
N ILE A 12 -19.15 68.62 11.51
CA ILE A 12 -20.20 67.59 11.54
C ILE A 12 -21.49 68.15 12.15
N ARG A 13 -21.38 68.95 13.21
CA ARG A 13 -22.52 69.65 13.81
C ARG A 13 -23.25 70.53 12.81
N LYS A 14 -22.54 71.36 12.04
CA LYS A 14 -23.14 72.19 10.99
C LYS A 14 -23.85 71.36 9.92
N ARG A 15 -23.29 70.22 9.50
CA ARG A 15 -23.91 69.31 8.50
C ARG A 15 -25.17 68.63 9.06
N LEU A 16 -25.16 68.25 10.34
CA LEU A 16 -26.33 67.71 11.04
C LEU A 16 -27.44 68.76 11.21
N ASP A 17 -27.10 69.98 11.61
CA ASP A 17 -28.05 71.10 11.74
C ASP A 17 -28.71 71.45 10.39
N GLN A 18 -27.94 71.42 9.29
CA GLN A 18 -28.45 71.61 7.93
C GLN A 18 -29.48 70.55 7.51
N LEU A 19 -29.41 69.35 8.11
CA LEU A 19 -30.35 68.24 7.90
C LEU A 19 -31.42 68.14 9.00
N GLY A 20 -31.47 69.10 9.92
CA GLY A 20 -32.47 69.16 10.99
C GLY A 20 -32.16 68.32 12.24
N TYR A 21 -31.02 67.62 12.30
CA TYR A 21 -30.60 66.83 13.46
C TYR A 21 -30.05 67.73 14.57
N ARG A 22 -30.96 68.31 15.37
CA ARG A 22 -30.63 69.34 16.37
C ARG A 22 -30.19 68.82 17.74
N GLN A 23 -30.29 67.51 18.01
CA GLN A 23 -29.98 66.89 19.31
C GLN A 23 -28.52 67.14 19.74
N THR A 24 -28.25 67.28 21.03
CA THR A 24 -26.89 67.52 21.56
C THR A 24 -25.96 66.34 21.27
N LEU A 25 -24.83 66.59 20.61
CA LEU A 25 -23.82 65.59 20.28
C LEU A 25 -22.69 65.63 21.31
N THR A 26 -22.28 64.49 21.88
CA THR A 26 -21.05 64.40 22.67
C THR A 26 -19.83 64.25 21.75
N VAL A 27 -18.67 64.70 22.20
CA VAL A 27 -17.42 64.64 21.39
C VAL A 27 -17.02 63.18 21.09
N GLU A 28 -17.39 62.24 21.95
CA GLU A 28 -17.13 60.80 21.82
C GLU A 28 -17.87 60.16 20.63
N CYS A 29 -19.12 60.58 20.36
CA CYS A 29 -19.91 60.04 19.25
C CYS A 29 -19.45 60.53 17.87
N LEU A 30 -18.56 61.53 17.82
CA LEU A 30 -18.19 62.24 16.60
C LEU A 30 -17.63 61.36 15.47
N PRO A 31 -16.71 60.39 15.71
CA PRO A 31 -16.13 59.58 14.63
C PRO A 31 -17.14 58.63 13.98
N LEU A 32 -18.12 58.14 14.75
CA LEU A 32 -19.18 57.28 14.25
C LEU A 32 -20.12 58.07 13.32
N VAL A 33 -20.52 59.28 13.74
CA VAL A 33 -21.39 60.14 12.93
C VAL A 33 -20.68 60.63 11.67
N GLU A 34 -19.35 60.88 11.73
CA GLU A 34 -18.54 61.19 10.54
C GLU A 34 -18.56 60.06 9.50
N LYS A 35 -18.43 58.80 9.94
CA LYS A 35 -18.50 57.60 9.07
C LYS A 35 -19.90 57.41 8.49
N LEU A 36 -20.94 57.36 9.33
CA LEU A 36 -22.34 57.20 8.89
C LEU A 36 -22.76 58.30 7.90
N PHE A 37 -22.28 59.53 8.09
CA PHE A 37 -22.57 60.63 7.16
C PHE A 37 -21.87 60.43 5.82
N SER A 38 -20.62 59.96 5.83
CA SER A 38 -19.85 59.67 4.62
C SER A 38 -20.48 58.51 3.84
N ASP A 39 -20.91 57.45 4.53
CA ASP A 39 -21.61 56.31 3.94
C ASP A 39 -22.96 56.73 3.32
N LEU A 40 -23.72 57.61 3.98
CA LEU A 40 -24.99 58.13 3.44
C LEU A 40 -24.77 58.99 2.17
N VAL A 41 -23.72 59.81 2.13
CA VAL A 41 -23.35 60.57 0.92
C VAL A 41 -22.90 59.62 -0.19
N HIS A 42 -22.03 58.65 0.09
CA HIS A 42 -21.57 57.69 -0.92
C HIS A 42 -22.69 56.81 -1.47
N THR A 43 -23.60 56.33 -0.63
CA THR A 43 -24.75 55.51 -1.06
C THR A 43 -25.75 56.31 -1.90
N THR A 44 -26.07 57.55 -1.50
CA THR A 44 -26.98 58.42 -2.28
C THR A 44 -26.37 58.87 -3.61
N GLU A 45 -25.08 59.19 -3.65
CA GLU A 45 -24.35 59.45 -4.91
C GLU A 45 -24.29 58.23 -5.82
N SER A 46 -24.02 57.03 -5.26
CA SER A 46 -23.97 55.78 -6.01
C SER A 46 -25.33 55.41 -6.58
N LEU A 47 -26.40 55.56 -5.79
CA LEU A 47 -27.78 55.39 -6.26
C LEU A 47 -28.12 56.39 -7.38
N ARG A 48 -27.71 57.66 -7.26
CA ARG A 48 -27.93 58.68 -8.29
C ARG A 48 -27.19 58.33 -9.59
N LYS A 49 -25.93 57.90 -9.51
CA LYS A 49 -25.13 57.44 -10.66
C LYS A 49 -25.77 56.21 -11.31
N SER A 50 -26.15 55.22 -10.52
CA SER A 50 -26.84 54.00 -10.97
C SER A 50 -28.15 54.32 -11.70
N LYS A 51 -29.02 55.13 -11.09
CA LYS A 51 -30.30 55.54 -11.70
C LYS A 51 -30.13 56.30 -13.02
N LEU A 52 -29.11 57.16 -13.12
CA LEU A 52 -28.81 57.91 -14.35
C LEU A 52 -28.25 56.99 -15.44
N SER A 53 -27.42 56.02 -15.07
CA SER A 53 -26.93 54.97 -15.98
C SER A 53 -28.08 54.09 -16.50
N ALA A 54 -28.96 53.63 -15.62
CA ALA A 54 -30.12 52.82 -15.97
C ALA A 54 -31.06 53.56 -16.94
N GLY A 55 -31.40 54.82 -16.66
CA GLY A 55 -32.22 55.64 -17.55
C GLY A 55 -31.55 56.04 -18.88
N LYS A 56 -30.22 55.90 -18.99
CA LYS A 56 -29.51 56.00 -20.28
C LYS A 56 -29.60 54.69 -21.06
N ALA A 57 -29.35 53.56 -20.40
CA ALA A 57 -29.45 52.22 -20.98
C ALA A 57 -30.88 51.91 -21.48
N GLU A 58 -31.91 52.32 -20.74
CA GLU A 58 -33.32 52.17 -21.14
C GLU A 58 -33.64 52.94 -22.45
N LYS A 59 -33.13 54.17 -22.58
CA LYS A 59 -33.28 54.97 -23.81
C LYS A 59 -32.48 54.40 -24.98
N GLU A 60 -31.29 53.88 -24.72
CA GLU A 60 -30.48 53.21 -25.73
C GLU A 60 -31.16 51.92 -26.20
N SER A 61 -31.74 51.13 -25.29
CA SER A 61 -32.55 49.94 -25.63
C SER A 61 -33.75 50.30 -26.50
N ALA A 62 -34.55 51.29 -26.11
CA ALA A 62 -35.71 51.73 -26.88
C ALA A 62 -35.32 52.25 -28.29
N ASN A 63 -34.17 52.91 -28.41
CA ASN A 63 -33.63 53.35 -29.69
C ASN A 63 -33.16 52.16 -30.56
N PHE A 64 -32.54 51.14 -29.96
CA PHE A 64 -32.20 49.90 -30.68
C PHE A 64 -33.45 49.14 -31.15
N ASP A 65 -34.50 49.04 -30.32
CA ASP A 65 -35.74 48.38 -30.74
C ASP A 65 -36.42 49.11 -31.91
N PHE A 66 -36.45 50.45 -31.89
CA PHE A 66 -36.96 51.24 -33.02
C PHE A 66 -36.15 51.05 -34.31
N VAL A 67 -34.82 50.98 -34.22
CA VAL A 67 -33.95 50.74 -35.39
C VAL A 67 -34.06 49.30 -35.90
N LEU A 68 -34.30 48.33 -35.01
CA LEU A 68 -34.40 46.91 -35.35
C LEU A 68 -35.81 46.48 -35.81
N GLU A 69 -36.87 47.20 -35.44
CA GLU A 69 -38.27 46.86 -35.78
C GLU A 69 -38.50 46.63 -37.29
N PRO A 70 -38.04 47.50 -38.22
CA PRO A 70 -38.19 47.25 -39.66
C PRO A 70 -37.51 45.95 -40.12
N TYR A 71 -36.32 45.64 -39.57
CA TYR A 71 -35.59 44.42 -39.90
C TYR A 71 -36.25 43.17 -39.29
N LYS A 72 -36.83 43.26 -38.09
CA LYS A 72 -37.63 42.19 -37.47
C LYS A 72 -38.86 41.87 -38.34
N LEU A 73 -39.55 42.90 -38.85
CA LEU A 73 -40.71 42.75 -39.73
C LEU A 73 -40.35 42.13 -41.09
N GLU A 74 -39.30 42.63 -41.76
CA GLU A 74 -38.88 42.07 -43.05
C GLU A 74 -38.34 40.64 -42.91
N ASN A 75 -37.58 40.34 -41.85
CA ASN A 75 -37.15 38.96 -41.57
C ASN A 75 -38.34 38.02 -41.32
N ALA A 76 -39.38 38.46 -40.60
CA ALA A 76 -40.59 37.66 -40.39
C ALA A 76 -41.34 37.39 -41.70
N LYS A 77 -41.43 38.39 -42.58
CA LYS A 77 -42.01 38.26 -43.93
C LYS A 77 -41.20 37.29 -44.81
N LEU A 78 -39.88 37.48 -44.91
CA LEU A 78 -38.99 36.60 -45.68
C LEU A 78 -39.00 35.17 -45.14
N SER A 79 -39.06 34.97 -43.82
CA SER A 79 -39.16 33.65 -43.21
C SER A 79 -40.47 32.95 -43.56
N LYS A 80 -41.58 33.71 -43.64
CA LYS A 80 -42.87 33.20 -44.10
C LYS A 80 -42.85 32.82 -45.58
N GLU A 81 -42.39 33.71 -46.46
CA GLU A 81 -42.28 33.45 -47.91
C GLU A 81 -41.38 32.24 -48.18
N ASN A 82 -40.25 32.12 -47.49
CA ASN A 82 -39.33 30.99 -47.62
C ASN A 82 -39.98 29.66 -47.17
N ASN A 83 -40.72 29.66 -46.06
CA ASN A 83 -41.49 28.49 -45.61
C ASN A 83 -42.59 28.08 -46.61
N GLU A 84 -43.29 29.04 -47.21
CA GLU A 84 -44.31 28.79 -48.24
C GLU A 84 -43.68 28.18 -49.51
N LEU A 85 -42.55 28.73 -49.97
CA LEU A 85 -41.78 28.21 -51.10
C LEU A 85 -41.22 26.80 -50.85
N TYR A 86 -40.70 26.52 -49.65
CA TYR A 86 -40.26 25.15 -49.29
C TYR A 86 -41.42 24.14 -49.35
N LEU A 87 -42.59 24.50 -48.84
CA LEU A 87 -43.78 23.64 -48.89
C LEU A 87 -44.27 23.41 -50.32
N GLU A 88 -44.22 24.44 -51.19
CA GLU A 88 -44.56 24.32 -52.60
C GLU A 88 -43.55 23.42 -53.35
N LEU A 89 -42.25 23.60 -53.10
CA LEU A 89 -41.20 22.75 -53.66
C LEU A 89 -41.34 21.28 -53.24
N MET A 90 -41.70 20.99 -51.99
CA MET A 90 -41.97 19.61 -51.56
C MET A 90 -43.17 19.01 -52.31
N LYS A 91 -44.28 19.74 -52.40
CA LYS A 91 -45.48 19.29 -53.16
C LYS A 91 -45.15 19.02 -54.63
N LEU A 92 -44.42 19.92 -55.29
CA LEU A 92 -44.02 19.76 -56.69
C LEU A 92 -43.08 18.56 -56.89
N ARG A 93 -42.19 18.30 -55.90
CA ARG A 93 -41.30 17.12 -55.89
C ARG A 93 -42.07 15.82 -55.71
N GLU A 94 -43.07 15.79 -54.83
CA GLU A 94 -43.94 14.62 -54.63
C GLU A 94 -44.78 14.33 -55.89
N GLN A 95 -45.40 15.35 -56.48
CA GLN A 95 -46.19 15.24 -57.72
C GLN A 95 -45.34 14.73 -58.89
N SER A 96 -44.15 15.31 -59.10
CA SER A 96 -43.24 14.86 -60.16
C SER A 96 -42.70 13.45 -59.93
N ALA A 97 -42.40 13.06 -58.68
CA ALA A 97 -42.00 11.69 -58.34
C ALA A 97 -43.14 10.68 -58.59
N GLN A 98 -44.38 11.05 -58.26
CA GLN A 98 -45.57 10.23 -58.51
C GLN A 98 -45.82 10.03 -60.01
N HIS A 99 -45.80 11.10 -60.82
CA HIS A 99 -45.90 10.98 -62.27
C HIS A 99 -44.77 10.16 -62.89
N LEU A 100 -43.55 10.26 -62.36
CA LEU A 100 -42.42 9.44 -62.79
C LEU A 100 -42.61 7.95 -62.42
N LYS A 101 -43.22 7.65 -61.26
CA LYS A 101 -43.62 6.28 -60.85
C LYS A 101 -44.68 5.73 -61.81
N GLU A 102 -45.71 6.50 -62.13
CA GLU A 102 -46.77 6.16 -63.11
C GLU A 102 -46.21 5.91 -64.51
N LEU A 103 -45.37 6.82 -65.04
CA LEU A 103 -44.73 6.64 -66.35
C LEU A 103 -43.80 5.41 -66.38
N LYS A 104 -43.13 5.08 -65.28
CA LYS A 104 -42.35 3.84 -65.17
C LYS A 104 -43.21 2.58 -65.16
N THR A 105 -44.41 2.59 -64.56
CA THR A 105 -45.30 1.42 -64.56
C THR A 105 -45.96 1.22 -65.92
N THR A 106 -46.39 2.29 -66.59
CA THR A 106 -46.93 2.20 -67.96
C THR A 106 -45.86 1.75 -68.96
N LEU A 107 -44.64 2.29 -68.88
CA LEU A 107 -43.51 1.82 -69.69
C LEU A 107 -43.25 0.32 -69.48
N LYS A 108 -43.18 -0.15 -68.22
CA LYS A 108 -43.02 -1.58 -67.91
C LYS A 108 -44.13 -2.43 -68.52
N LYS A 109 -45.39 -1.99 -68.43
CA LYS A 109 -46.54 -2.68 -69.05
C LYS A 109 -46.36 -2.80 -70.57
N CYS A 110 -46.10 -1.68 -71.26
CA CYS A 110 -45.91 -1.71 -72.71
C CYS A 110 -44.67 -2.53 -73.14
N THR A 111 -43.59 -2.53 -72.35
CA THR A 111 -42.43 -3.40 -72.67
C THR A 111 -42.77 -4.89 -72.61
N ARG A 112 -43.61 -5.33 -71.66
CA ARG A 112 -44.12 -6.71 -71.60
C ARG A 112 -44.98 -7.03 -72.82
N GLU A 113 -45.99 -6.20 -73.10
CA GLU A 113 -46.87 -6.35 -74.26
C GLU A 113 -46.08 -6.43 -75.58
N THR A 114 -45.03 -5.62 -75.76
CA THR A 114 -44.17 -5.70 -76.96
C THR A 114 -43.29 -6.95 -76.99
N ALA A 115 -42.91 -7.53 -75.85
CA ALA A 115 -42.20 -8.81 -75.79
C ALA A 115 -43.12 -9.98 -76.16
N ASP A 116 -44.34 -9.98 -75.63
CA ASP A 116 -45.37 -10.99 -75.93
C ASP A 116 -45.75 -10.97 -77.42
N LEU A 117 -45.97 -9.77 -77.98
CA LEU A 117 -46.21 -9.60 -79.42
C LEU A 117 -45.02 -10.04 -80.29
N LYS A 118 -43.78 -9.82 -79.85
CA LYS A 118 -42.59 -10.34 -80.55
C LYS A 118 -42.50 -11.86 -80.49
N PHE A 119 -42.85 -12.48 -79.35
CA PHE A 119 -42.90 -13.93 -79.22
C PHE A 119 -43.97 -14.53 -80.14
N LEU A 120 -45.19 -13.98 -80.10
CA LEU A 120 -46.31 -14.40 -80.95
C LEU A 120 -46.00 -14.25 -82.44
N ASN A 121 -45.36 -13.15 -82.84
CA ASN A 121 -44.92 -12.95 -84.23
C ASN A 121 -43.88 -14.00 -84.66
N ASN A 122 -42.89 -14.30 -83.81
CA ASN A 122 -41.95 -15.41 -84.07
C ASN A 122 -42.67 -16.76 -84.23
N GLN A 123 -43.68 -17.05 -83.39
CA GLN A 123 -44.48 -18.27 -83.52
C GLN A 123 -45.22 -18.33 -84.87
N TYR A 124 -45.84 -17.22 -85.31
CA TYR A 124 -46.47 -17.14 -86.63
C TYR A 124 -45.46 -17.31 -87.78
N VAL A 125 -44.25 -16.72 -87.68
CA VAL A 125 -43.17 -16.90 -88.66
C VAL A 125 -42.73 -18.37 -88.74
N HIS A 126 -42.61 -19.07 -87.59
CA HIS A 126 -42.33 -20.51 -87.59
C HIS A 126 -43.46 -21.32 -88.22
N LYS A 127 -44.72 -21.01 -87.93
CA LYS A 127 -45.89 -21.67 -88.52
C LYS A 127 -45.96 -21.46 -90.04
N LEU A 128 -45.67 -20.25 -90.53
CA LEU A 128 -45.59 -19.95 -91.96
C LEU A 128 -44.49 -20.78 -92.64
N LYS A 129 -43.28 -20.83 -92.07
CA LYS A 129 -42.18 -21.67 -92.61
C LYS A 129 -42.54 -23.16 -92.71
N LEU A 130 -43.30 -23.69 -91.74
CA LEU A 130 -43.80 -25.08 -91.79
C LEU A 130 -44.82 -25.28 -92.92
N LEU A 131 -45.79 -24.37 -93.06
CA LEU A 131 -46.79 -24.41 -94.13
C LEU A 131 -46.16 -24.22 -95.52
N GLU A 132 -45.15 -23.36 -95.66
CA GLU A 132 -44.37 -23.22 -96.89
C GLU A 132 -43.63 -24.50 -97.25
N LYS A 133 -43.02 -25.19 -96.27
CA LYS A 133 -42.36 -26.48 -96.49
C LYS A 133 -43.35 -27.57 -96.91
N GLU A 134 -44.51 -27.63 -96.26
CA GLU A 134 -45.58 -28.56 -96.61
C GLU A 134 -46.15 -28.28 -98.02
N SER A 135 -46.35 -27.00 -98.35
CA SER A 135 -46.80 -26.56 -99.68
C SER A 135 -45.79 -26.90 -100.78
N LYS A 136 -44.48 -26.69 -100.54
CA LYS A 136 -43.41 -27.12 -101.44
C LYS A 136 -43.42 -28.64 -101.65
N ALA A 137 -43.48 -29.43 -100.57
CA ALA A 137 -43.56 -30.88 -100.66
C ALA A 137 -44.81 -31.37 -101.41
N LYS A 138 -45.97 -30.70 -101.24
CA LYS A 138 -47.19 -30.98 -102.02
C LYS A 138 -47.02 -30.65 -103.51
N ASN A 139 -46.40 -29.51 -103.84
CA ASN A 139 -46.11 -29.13 -105.23
C ASN A 139 -45.11 -30.09 -105.90
N GLU A 140 -44.03 -30.45 -105.21
CA GLU A 140 -43.08 -31.47 -105.66
C GLU A 140 -43.78 -32.82 -105.88
N LYS A 141 -44.70 -33.21 -104.98
CA LYS A 141 -45.49 -34.44 -105.15
C LYS A 141 -46.43 -34.39 -106.35
N ILE A 142 -47.05 -33.23 -106.61
CA ILE A 142 -47.88 -33.00 -107.80
C ILE A 142 -47.03 -33.09 -109.06
N GLN A 143 -45.84 -32.47 -109.09
CA GLN A 143 -44.89 -32.57 -110.21
C GLN A 143 -44.47 -34.02 -110.47
N GLN A 144 -44.04 -34.77 -109.44
CA GLN A 144 -43.71 -36.20 -109.56
C GLN A 144 -44.89 -37.03 -110.10
N LEU A 145 -46.12 -36.72 -109.72
CA LEU A 145 -47.32 -37.40 -110.22
C LEU A 145 -47.62 -37.01 -111.68
N GLN A 146 -47.41 -35.74 -112.07
CA GLN A 146 -47.53 -35.27 -113.45
C GLN A 146 -46.46 -35.87 -114.36
N GLU A 147 -45.20 -35.94 -113.91
CA GLU A 147 -44.11 -36.63 -114.61
C GLU A 147 -44.43 -38.11 -114.81
N LYS A 148 -44.87 -38.82 -113.76
CA LYS A 148 -45.32 -40.22 -113.88
C LYS A 148 -46.53 -40.37 -114.81
N ASN A 149 -47.38 -39.34 -114.93
CA ASN A 149 -48.48 -39.32 -115.88
C ASN A 149 -47.98 -39.12 -117.33
N LEU A 150 -47.00 -38.24 -117.56
CA LEU A 150 -46.39 -38.02 -118.88
C LEU A 150 -45.62 -39.26 -119.39
N HIS A 151 -44.97 -40.01 -118.50
CA HIS A 151 -44.23 -41.23 -118.85
C HIS A 151 -45.14 -42.45 -119.09
N ALA A 152 -46.46 -42.34 -118.88
CA ALA A 152 -47.42 -43.41 -119.15
C ALA A 152 -47.73 -43.55 -120.66
N VAL A 153 -46.73 -44.00 -121.43
CA VAL A 153 -46.83 -44.21 -122.88
C VAL A 153 -47.62 -45.48 -123.19
N VAL A 154 -48.88 -45.32 -123.60
CA VAL A 154 -49.65 -46.41 -124.21
C VAL A 154 -49.26 -46.53 -125.68
N GLN A 155 -48.50 -47.56 -126.03
CA GLN A 155 -48.30 -47.92 -127.44
C GLN A 155 -49.59 -48.58 -127.98
N THR A 156 -50.18 -47.98 -129.01
CA THR A 156 -51.18 -48.63 -129.86
C THR A 156 -50.57 -48.94 -131.24
N PRO A 157 -50.77 -50.15 -131.79
CA PRO A 157 -50.22 -50.51 -133.10
C PRO A 157 -51.02 -49.80 -134.22
N GLY A 158 -50.60 -48.58 -134.58
CA GLY A 158 -51.41 -47.77 -135.51
C GLY A 158 -50.90 -46.38 -135.92
N GLY A 159 -49.61 -46.07 -135.76
CA GLY A 159 -48.90 -45.05 -136.55
C GLY A 159 -49.38 -43.58 -136.58
N LYS A 160 -50.44 -43.18 -135.85
CA LYS A 160 -51.00 -41.82 -135.86
C LYS A 160 -51.06 -41.22 -134.46
N LYS A 161 -50.15 -40.28 -134.17
CA LYS A 161 -50.16 -39.50 -132.93
C LYS A 161 -51.37 -38.56 -132.91
N ARG A 162 -52.43 -38.93 -132.19
CA ARG A 162 -53.46 -38.00 -131.70
C ARG A 162 -53.41 -38.01 -130.17
N SER A 163 -53.27 -36.82 -129.58
CA SER A 163 -53.49 -36.64 -128.14
C SER A 163 -54.99 -36.79 -127.88
N ILE A 164 -55.37 -37.86 -127.20
CA ILE A 164 -56.73 -38.02 -126.65
C ILE A 164 -56.56 -38.33 -125.16
N ALA A 165 -57.29 -37.56 -124.35
CA ALA A 165 -57.19 -37.64 -122.91
C ALA A 165 -57.87 -38.89 -122.33
N PHE A 166 -57.49 -39.17 -121.08
CA PHE A 166 -58.11 -40.08 -120.13
C PHE A 166 -57.88 -41.58 -120.28
N ARG A 167 -57.41 -42.17 -119.18
CA ARG A 167 -58.22 -43.21 -118.53
C ARG A 167 -58.30 -42.94 -117.02
N ARG A 168 -59.52 -42.77 -116.50
CA ARG A 168 -59.78 -42.87 -115.06
C ARG A 168 -59.54 -44.33 -114.66
N GLN A 169 -58.62 -44.58 -113.74
CA GLN A 169 -58.41 -45.91 -113.20
C GLN A 169 -59.63 -46.30 -112.36
N ARG A 170 -60.35 -47.34 -112.78
CA ARG A 170 -61.28 -48.06 -111.90
C ARG A 170 -60.47 -49.10 -111.14
N MET A 171 -60.69 -49.17 -109.83
CA MET A 171 -60.02 -50.14 -108.96
C MET A 171 -60.82 -51.45 -108.97
N GLN A 172 -60.19 -52.54 -109.37
CA GLN A 172 -60.66 -53.90 -109.04
C GLN A 172 -59.92 -54.31 -107.76
N ILE A 173 -60.64 -54.96 -106.84
CA ILE A 173 -60.14 -55.30 -105.51
C ILE A 173 -60.24 -56.82 -105.37
N ASP A 174 -59.19 -57.52 -105.80
CA ASP A 174 -59.13 -58.99 -105.78
C ASP A 174 -57.80 -59.50 -105.18
N GLU A 175 -57.31 -58.84 -104.11
CA GLU A 175 -56.36 -59.44 -103.16
C GLU A 175 -56.36 -58.67 -101.82
N PRO A 176 -56.40 -59.36 -100.65
CA PRO A 176 -56.31 -58.69 -99.36
C PRO A 176 -54.87 -58.21 -99.10
N VAL A 177 -54.74 -56.92 -98.75
CA VAL A 177 -53.46 -56.30 -98.39
C VAL A 177 -52.87 -56.99 -97.14
N PRO A 178 -51.56 -57.27 -97.08
CA PRO A 178 -50.93 -57.93 -95.94
C PRO A 178 -51.10 -57.13 -94.64
N PRO A 179 -51.17 -57.81 -93.47
CA PRO A 179 -51.43 -57.17 -92.20
C PRO A 179 -50.32 -56.21 -91.80
N SER A 180 -50.71 -54.99 -91.40
CA SER A 180 -49.80 -54.04 -90.77
C SER A 180 -49.40 -54.55 -89.38
N GLU A 181 -48.10 -54.51 -89.07
CA GLU A 181 -47.57 -54.82 -87.74
C GLU A 181 -48.03 -53.78 -86.71
N VAL A 182 -49.22 -53.99 -86.14
CA VAL A 182 -49.68 -53.22 -84.98
C VAL A 182 -48.93 -53.74 -83.75
N SER A 183 -47.84 -53.06 -83.39
CA SER A 183 -47.17 -53.26 -82.11
C SER A 183 -48.21 -53.13 -80.98
N SER A 184 -48.28 -54.14 -80.12
CA SER A 184 -49.32 -54.29 -79.12
C SER A 184 -49.30 -53.13 -78.12
N TYR A 185 -50.39 -52.35 -78.07
CA TYR A 185 -50.67 -51.50 -76.92
C TYR A 185 -50.72 -52.37 -75.65
N PRO A 186 -50.09 -51.95 -74.54
CA PRO A 186 -50.36 -52.54 -73.24
C PRO A 186 -51.84 -52.34 -72.90
N VAL A 187 -52.49 -53.40 -72.44
CA VAL A 187 -53.85 -53.36 -71.93
C VAL A 187 -53.87 -52.43 -70.70
N PRO A 188 -54.71 -51.38 -70.66
CA PRO A 188 -54.93 -50.65 -69.43
C PRO A 188 -55.55 -51.59 -68.40
N GLN A 189 -54.87 -51.79 -67.27
CA GLN A 189 -55.56 -52.34 -66.10
C GLN A 189 -56.60 -51.32 -65.63
N PRO A 190 -57.76 -51.77 -65.08
CA PRO A 190 -58.73 -50.85 -64.53
C PRO A 190 -58.09 -50.07 -63.38
N ASP A 191 -58.26 -48.74 -63.38
CA ASP A 191 -57.79 -47.87 -62.31
C ASP A 191 -58.39 -48.33 -60.98
N ASP A 192 -57.55 -48.84 -60.08
CA ASP A 192 -57.93 -49.07 -58.69
C ASP A 192 -58.09 -47.68 -58.04
N PRO A 193 -59.31 -47.25 -57.66
CA PRO A 193 -59.56 -45.88 -57.21
C PRO A 193 -58.89 -45.55 -55.87
N TYR A 194 -58.18 -46.49 -55.26
CA TYR A 194 -57.42 -46.29 -54.02
C TYR A 194 -55.90 -46.52 -54.16
N ILE A 195 -55.36 -46.64 -55.38
CA ILE A 195 -53.91 -46.53 -55.63
C ILE A 195 -53.63 -45.19 -56.29
N ALA A 196 -53.78 -44.11 -55.51
CA ALA A 196 -53.16 -42.84 -55.87
C ALA A 196 -51.64 -43.06 -55.87
N ASP A 197 -50.96 -42.79 -56.99
CA ASP A 197 -49.51 -42.85 -57.04
C ASP A 197 -48.95 -41.87 -56.01
N LEU A 198 -48.29 -42.40 -54.98
CA LEU A 198 -47.82 -41.62 -53.85
C LEU A 198 -46.79 -40.57 -54.29
N LEU A 199 -46.09 -40.83 -55.41
CA LEU A 199 -45.23 -39.84 -56.06
C LEU A 199 -46.06 -38.69 -56.65
N GLN A 200 -47.13 -38.97 -57.40
CA GLN A 200 -48.00 -37.95 -57.97
C GLN A 200 -48.70 -37.10 -56.89
N VAL A 201 -49.12 -37.73 -55.79
CA VAL A 201 -49.69 -36.99 -54.63
C VAL A 201 -48.63 -36.12 -53.96
N ALA A 202 -47.40 -36.62 -53.81
CA ALA A 202 -46.28 -35.84 -53.28
C ALA A 202 -45.89 -34.68 -54.20
N ASP A 203 -45.81 -34.91 -55.51
CA ASP A 203 -45.46 -33.90 -56.52
C ASP A 203 -46.52 -32.80 -56.60
N ASN A 204 -47.82 -33.16 -56.60
CA ASN A 204 -48.91 -32.18 -56.50
C ASN A 204 -48.80 -31.36 -55.20
N ARG A 205 -48.51 -32.02 -54.06
CA ARG A 205 -48.34 -31.31 -52.78
C ARG A 205 -47.09 -30.42 -52.75
N ILE A 206 -46.02 -30.82 -53.41
CA ILE A 206 -44.81 -30.02 -53.60
C ILE A 206 -45.13 -28.80 -54.48
N GLN A 207 -45.91 -28.96 -55.56
CA GLN A 207 -46.33 -27.86 -56.41
C GLN A 207 -47.22 -26.87 -55.64
N GLU A 208 -48.23 -27.34 -54.90
CA GLU A 208 -49.05 -26.48 -54.02
C GLU A 208 -48.19 -25.67 -53.04
N LEU A 209 -47.23 -26.33 -52.37
CA LEU A 209 -46.32 -25.67 -51.43
C LEU A 209 -45.36 -24.69 -52.13
N GLN A 210 -44.92 -24.97 -53.36
CA GLN A 210 -44.13 -24.04 -54.17
C GLN A 210 -44.95 -22.81 -54.58
N GLU A 211 -46.22 -22.98 -54.96
CA GLU A 211 -47.14 -21.88 -55.28
C GLU A 211 -47.46 -21.04 -54.03
N GLU A 212 -47.71 -21.66 -52.87
CA GLU A 212 -47.87 -20.96 -51.59
C GLU A 212 -46.61 -20.16 -51.21
N VAL A 213 -45.42 -20.77 -51.32
CA VAL A 213 -44.14 -20.10 -51.06
C VAL A 213 -43.94 -18.91 -52.01
N HIS A 214 -44.27 -19.06 -53.30
CA HIS A 214 -44.14 -17.97 -54.26
C HIS A 214 -45.10 -16.81 -53.96
N GLN A 215 -46.36 -17.11 -53.61
CA GLN A 215 -47.34 -16.09 -53.18
C GLN A 215 -46.91 -15.38 -51.88
N LEU A 216 -46.32 -16.10 -50.93
CA LEU A 216 -45.78 -15.51 -49.70
C LEU A 216 -44.57 -14.62 -49.99
N GLN A 217 -43.67 -15.04 -50.89
CA GLN A 217 -42.53 -14.22 -51.34
C GLN A 217 -42.99 -12.94 -52.04
N GLU A 218 -44.00 -13.00 -52.91
CA GLU A 218 -44.54 -11.80 -53.57
C GLU A 218 -45.20 -10.85 -52.57
N LYS A 219 -46.03 -11.36 -51.64
CA LYS A 219 -46.63 -10.56 -50.56
C LYS A 219 -45.58 -9.90 -49.67
N LEU A 220 -44.51 -10.62 -49.33
CA LEU A 220 -43.39 -10.11 -48.55
C LEU A 220 -42.65 -9.00 -49.31
N ALA A 221 -42.32 -9.19 -50.59
CA ALA A 221 -41.67 -8.18 -51.42
C ALA A 221 -42.51 -6.90 -51.58
N VAL A 222 -43.83 -7.03 -51.70
CA VAL A 222 -44.77 -5.89 -51.71
C VAL A 222 -44.76 -5.17 -50.35
N MET A 223 -44.85 -5.90 -49.24
CA MET A 223 -44.83 -5.33 -47.89
C MET A 223 -43.50 -4.60 -47.61
N GLU A 224 -42.36 -5.19 -47.94
CA GLU A 224 -41.05 -4.54 -47.85
C GLU A 224 -40.95 -3.27 -48.70
N SER A 225 -41.55 -3.27 -49.90
CA SER A 225 -41.58 -2.07 -50.74
C SER A 225 -42.41 -0.94 -50.13
N GLY A 226 -43.54 -1.28 -49.49
CA GLY A 226 -44.35 -0.33 -48.73
C GLY A 226 -43.62 0.21 -47.51
N LEU A 227 -42.92 -0.65 -46.75
CA LEU A 227 -42.09 -0.23 -45.61
C LEU A 227 -40.98 0.74 -46.03
N ARG A 228 -40.30 0.50 -47.17
CA ARG A 228 -39.31 1.44 -47.72
C ARG A 228 -39.94 2.78 -48.12
N ASP A 229 -41.10 2.77 -48.78
CA ASP A 229 -41.83 4.00 -49.15
C ASP A 229 -42.25 4.80 -47.90
N TYR A 230 -42.71 4.13 -46.82
CA TYR A 230 -43.01 4.79 -45.54
C TYR A 230 -41.75 5.31 -44.83
N ASN A 231 -40.65 4.57 -44.79
CA ASN A 231 -39.41 5.02 -44.16
C ASN A 231 -38.87 6.29 -44.83
N ASN A 232 -38.86 6.34 -46.16
CA ASN A 232 -38.51 7.53 -46.93
C ASN A 232 -39.38 8.74 -46.56
N GLN A 233 -40.69 8.53 -46.30
CA GLN A 233 -41.59 9.59 -45.88
C GLN A 233 -41.34 10.04 -44.42
N ILE A 234 -40.97 9.13 -43.53
CA ILE A 234 -40.56 9.45 -42.15
C ILE A 234 -39.32 10.33 -42.17
N GLU A 235 -38.25 9.93 -42.87
CA GLU A 235 -37.02 10.74 -42.95
C GLU A 235 -37.26 12.13 -43.58
N LEU A 236 -38.19 12.25 -44.54
CA LEU A 236 -38.59 13.54 -45.10
C LEU A 236 -39.28 14.44 -44.05
N ARG A 237 -40.12 13.86 -43.19
CA ARG A 237 -40.75 14.59 -42.06
C ARG A 237 -39.75 14.93 -40.97
N GLU A 238 -38.82 14.03 -40.62
CA GLU A 238 -37.79 14.27 -39.60
C GLU A 238 -36.87 15.43 -40.00
N ARG A 239 -36.42 15.47 -41.26
CA ARG A 239 -35.61 16.59 -41.78
C ARG A 239 -36.38 17.93 -41.78
N GLU A 240 -37.71 17.90 -41.97
CA GLU A 240 -38.55 19.09 -41.85
C GLU A 240 -38.81 19.50 -40.38
N ILE A 241 -38.97 18.54 -39.47
CA ILE A 241 -39.04 18.78 -38.02
C ILE A 241 -37.75 19.43 -37.51
N GLU A 242 -36.59 18.94 -37.97
CA GLU A 242 -35.28 19.54 -37.65
C GLU A 242 -35.18 20.99 -38.18
N ARG A 243 -35.53 21.22 -39.46
CA ARG A 243 -35.57 22.56 -40.06
C ARG A 243 -36.48 23.52 -39.30
N LEU A 244 -37.69 23.07 -38.96
CA LEU A 244 -38.68 23.87 -38.21
C LEU A 244 -38.23 24.11 -36.76
N SER A 245 -37.57 23.16 -36.12
CA SER A 245 -37.01 23.33 -34.77
C SER A 245 -35.93 24.41 -34.74
N ILE A 246 -35.01 24.38 -35.72
CA ILE A 246 -33.96 25.41 -35.88
C ILE A 246 -34.59 26.78 -36.16
N ALA A 247 -35.66 26.85 -36.96
CA ALA A 247 -36.37 28.10 -37.24
C ALA A 247 -37.11 28.65 -36.00
N LEU A 248 -37.69 27.77 -35.16
CA LEU A 248 -38.34 28.15 -33.90
C LEU A 248 -37.34 28.70 -32.86
N ASP A 249 -36.11 28.22 -32.86
CA ASP A 249 -35.05 28.73 -31.98
C ASP A 249 -34.66 30.18 -32.27
N GLY A 250 -34.79 30.62 -33.53
CA GLY A 250 -34.65 32.03 -33.93
C GLY A 250 -35.79 32.95 -33.48
N GLY A 251 -36.92 32.40 -33.02
CA GLY A 251 -38.13 33.14 -32.63
C GLY A 251 -38.43 33.20 -31.13
N ARG A 252 -37.53 32.69 -30.26
CA ARG A 252 -37.76 32.60 -28.81
C ARG A 252 -37.91 33.99 -28.17
N SER A 253 -38.97 34.20 -27.39
CA SER A 253 -39.20 35.47 -26.68
C SER A 253 -38.20 35.71 -25.55
N SER A 254 -38.01 36.98 -25.18
CA SER A 254 -37.07 37.39 -24.11
C SER A 254 -37.36 36.69 -22.77
N ASP A 255 -38.62 36.42 -22.46
CA ASP A 255 -39.01 35.72 -21.22
C ASP A 255 -38.56 34.25 -21.21
N ILE A 256 -38.62 33.56 -22.35
CA ILE A 256 -38.14 32.17 -22.48
C ILE A 256 -36.61 32.15 -22.33
N LEU A 257 -35.91 33.10 -22.97
CA LEU A 257 -34.46 33.27 -22.81
C LEU A 257 -34.05 33.63 -21.37
N SER A 258 -34.88 34.41 -20.65
CA SER A 258 -34.71 34.70 -19.23
C SER A 258 -34.94 33.47 -18.35
N LEU A 259 -35.95 32.64 -18.65
CA LEU A 259 -36.17 31.38 -17.94
C LEU A 259 -35.05 30.38 -18.20
N GLU A 260 -34.56 30.30 -19.44
CA GLU A 260 -33.48 29.39 -19.84
C GLU A 260 -32.14 29.80 -19.20
N THR A 261 -31.85 31.10 -19.10
CA THR A 261 -30.68 31.59 -18.34
C THR A 261 -30.83 31.35 -16.84
N LYS A 262 -32.02 31.52 -16.26
CA LYS A 262 -32.30 31.14 -14.86
C LYS A 262 -32.15 29.63 -14.61
N ASN A 263 -32.62 28.79 -15.51
CA ASN A 263 -32.43 27.34 -15.42
C ASN A 263 -30.96 26.97 -15.52
N LYS A 264 -30.19 27.57 -16.46
CA LYS A 264 -28.73 27.38 -16.53
C LYS A 264 -28.00 27.86 -15.27
N THR A 265 -28.49 28.87 -14.56
CA THR A 265 -27.94 29.22 -13.24
C THR A 265 -28.36 28.23 -12.15
N ASN A 266 -29.59 27.72 -12.17
CA ASN A 266 -30.07 26.71 -11.22
C ASN A 266 -29.32 25.39 -11.41
N GLU A 267 -29.06 24.94 -12.64
CA GLU A 267 -28.24 23.77 -12.96
C GLU A 267 -26.81 23.92 -12.42
N LYS A 268 -26.20 25.11 -12.54
CA LYS A 268 -24.89 25.39 -11.94
C LYS A 268 -24.91 25.34 -10.41
N ILE A 269 -25.98 25.83 -9.78
CA ILE A 269 -26.17 25.75 -8.32
C ILE A 269 -26.36 24.29 -7.89
N ILE A 270 -27.17 23.51 -8.62
CA ILE A 270 -27.38 22.07 -8.36
C ILE A 270 -26.06 21.30 -8.53
N ALA A 271 -25.28 21.58 -9.58
CA ALA A 271 -23.97 20.96 -9.78
C ALA A 271 -22.99 21.31 -8.63
N HIS A 272 -22.97 22.56 -8.17
CA HIS A 272 -22.14 22.97 -7.03
C HIS A 272 -22.60 22.30 -5.73
N LEU A 273 -23.91 22.22 -5.48
CA LEU A 273 -24.47 21.54 -4.31
C LEU A 273 -24.16 20.04 -4.33
N ASN A 274 -24.23 19.39 -5.50
CA ASN A 274 -23.86 17.98 -5.64
C ASN A 274 -22.37 17.77 -5.33
N ILE A 275 -21.47 18.59 -5.87
CA ILE A 275 -20.03 18.56 -5.55
C ILE A 275 -19.81 18.76 -4.03
N GLN A 276 -20.55 19.67 -3.40
CA GLN A 276 -20.47 19.88 -1.95
C GLN A 276 -20.98 18.67 -1.15
N VAL A 277 -22.06 18.02 -1.61
CA VAL A 277 -22.57 16.78 -1.03
C VAL A 277 -21.55 15.65 -1.17
N ASP A 278 -20.89 15.51 -2.33
CA ASP A 278 -19.86 14.50 -2.56
C ASP A 278 -18.64 14.72 -1.63
N PHE A 279 -18.18 15.97 -1.46
CA PHE A 279 -17.13 16.31 -0.50
C PHE A 279 -17.53 15.99 0.95
N LEU A 280 -18.78 16.29 1.35
CA LEU A 280 -19.28 15.98 2.69
C LEU A 280 -19.45 14.46 2.90
N GLN A 281 -19.88 13.71 1.89
CA GLN A 281 -19.96 12.25 1.94
C GLN A 281 -18.57 11.61 2.02
N GLN A 282 -17.59 12.13 1.30
CA GLN A 282 -16.21 11.64 1.40
C GLN A 282 -15.62 11.94 2.78
N ALA A 283 -15.77 13.17 3.28
CA ALA A 283 -15.33 13.52 4.64
C ALA A 283 -16.01 12.68 5.72
N ASN A 284 -17.30 12.37 5.58
CA ASN A 284 -17.99 11.47 6.50
C ASN A 284 -17.42 10.03 6.43
N LYS A 285 -17.17 9.48 5.25
CA LYS A 285 -16.52 8.16 5.10
C LYS A 285 -15.12 8.12 5.71
N ASP A 286 -14.33 9.17 5.53
CA ASP A 286 -12.99 9.28 6.09
C ASP A 286 -13.04 9.36 7.63
N LEU A 287 -14.01 10.10 8.19
CA LEU A 287 -14.28 10.15 9.62
C LEU A 287 -14.80 8.82 10.18
N GLU A 288 -15.72 8.14 9.49
CA GLU A 288 -16.21 6.80 9.85
C GLU A 288 -15.06 5.80 9.89
N LYS A 289 -14.16 5.84 8.89
CA LYS A 289 -12.94 5.01 8.86
C LYS A 289 -12.01 5.33 10.03
N HIS A 290 -11.77 6.59 10.35
CA HIS A 290 -10.97 6.96 11.52
C HIS A 290 -11.62 6.55 12.85
N ILE A 291 -12.95 6.61 12.97
CA ILE A 291 -13.67 6.11 14.15
C ILE A 291 -13.49 4.60 14.28
N GLN A 292 -13.56 3.85 13.17
CA GLN A 292 -13.33 2.41 13.15
C GLN A 292 -11.88 2.06 13.54
N GLU A 293 -10.88 2.74 12.97
CA GLU A 293 -9.46 2.60 13.33
C GLU A 293 -9.19 2.93 14.83
N LEU A 294 -9.87 3.96 15.36
CA LEU A 294 -9.83 4.31 16.79
C LEU A 294 -10.55 3.28 17.68
N MET A 295 -11.60 2.63 17.19
CA MET A 295 -12.26 1.53 17.92
C MET A 295 -11.38 0.28 17.97
N GLU A 296 -10.75 -0.09 16.86
CA GLU A 296 -9.84 -1.24 16.78
C GLU A 296 -8.60 -1.04 17.67
N THR A 297 -7.98 0.15 17.62
CA THR A 297 -6.84 0.49 18.50
C THR A 297 -7.26 0.62 19.97
N LYS A 298 -8.48 1.07 20.27
CA LYS A 298 -9.03 1.00 21.63
C LYS A 298 -9.18 -0.45 22.08
N GLU A 299 -9.71 -1.33 21.22
CA GLU A 299 -9.88 -2.75 21.56
C GLU A 299 -8.53 -3.41 21.87
N THR A 300 -7.52 -3.26 21.00
CA THR A 300 -6.17 -3.80 21.27
C THR A 300 -5.59 -3.26 22.58
N VAL A 301 -5.62 -1.95 22.81
CA VAL A 301 -5.15 -1.34 24.07
C VAL A 301 -5.93 -1.87 25.28
N THR A 302 -7.25 -2.09 25.18
CA THR A 302 -8.00 -2.70 26.29
C THR A 302 -7.60 -4.15 26.56
N THR A 303 -7.29 -4.95 25.52
CA THR A 303 -6.77 -6.31 25.73
C THR A 303 -5.37 -6.29 26.34
N GLU A 304 -4.50 -5.35 25.95
CA GLU A 304 -3.17 -5.18 26.55
C GLU A 304 -3.28 -4.75 28.02
N VAL A 305 -4.18 -3.82 28.36
CA VAL A 305 -4.44 -3.40 29.75
C VAL A 305 -4.95 -4.57 30.59
N VAL A 306 -5.86 -5.40 30.07
CA VAL A 306 -6.32 -6.62 30.76
C VAL A 306 -5.17 -7.61 30.95
N ASN A 307 -4.33 -7.83 29.93
CA ASN A 307 -3.18 -8.71 30.02
C ASN A 307 -2.13 -8.22 31.04
N LEU A 308 -1.86 -6.92 31.08
CA LEU A 308 -0.97 -6.29 32.06
C LEU A 308 -1.57 -6.33 33.48
N SER A 309 -2.89 -6.11 33.62
CA SER A 309 -3.60 -6.26 34.89
C SER A 309 -3.49 -7.68 35.44
N ASN A 310 -3.75 -8.69 34.61
CA ASN A 310 -3.62 -10.11 34.96
C ASN A 310 -2.16 -10.48 35.33
N LYS A 311 -1.17 -9.84 34.70
CA LYS A 311 0.25 -10.04 35.03
C LYS A 311 0.62 -9.37 36.35
N ASN A 312 0.13 -8.16 36.60
CA ASN A 312 0.32 -7.46 37.88
C ASN A 312 -0.36 -8.21 39.03
N GLU A 313 -1.55 -8.76 38.83
CA GLU A 313 -2.24 -9.57 39.83
C GLU A 313 -1.41 -10.80 40.23
N LYS A 314 -0.83 -11.52 39.24
CA LYS A 314 0.10 -12.63 39.50
C LYS A 314 1.35 -12.19 40.26
N LEU A 315 1.97 -11.07 39.87
CA LEU A 315 3.13 -10.52 40.60
C LEU A 315 2.75 -10.10 42.03
N CYS A 316 1.55 -9.59 42.26
CA CYS A 316 1.04 -9.32 43.61
C CYS A 316 0.83 -10.62 44.41
N GLN A 317 0.31 -11.68 43.78
CA GLN A 317 0.20 -13.01 44.42
C GLN A 317 1.59 -13.55 44.81
N GLU A 318 2.55 -13.56 43.87
CA GLU A 318 3.95 -13.95 44.10
C GLU A 318 4.61 -13.13 45.22
N LEU A 319 4.39 -11.81 45.26
CA LEU A 319 4.87 -10.95 46.36
C LEU A 319 4.21 -11.32 47.70
N THR A 320 2.91 -11.60 47.75
CA THR A 320 2.26 -12.03 48.99
C THR A 320 2.72 -13.40 49.47
N GLU A 321 3.12 -14.31 48.57
CA GLU A 321 3.75 -15.58 48.92
C GLU A 321 5.16 -15.36 49.50
N ILE A 322 5.95 -14.47 48.90
CA ILE A 322 7.27 -14.06 49.42
C ILE A 322 7.14 -13.40 50.80
N ASP A 323 6.16 -12.51 51.01
CA ASP A 323 5.91 -11.90 52.32
C ASP A 323 5.50 -12.93 53.37
N GLN A 324 4.69 -13.93 53.01
CA GLN A 324 4.33 -15.04 53.91
C GLN A 324 5.57 -15.88 54.29
N LEU A 325 6.41 -16.21 53.31
CA LEU A 325 7.68 -16.91 53.51
C LEU A 325 8.66 -16.10 54.38
N ALA A 326 8.77 -14.80 54.15
CA ALA A 326 9.60 -13.90 54.93
C ALA A 326 9.13 -13.83 56.39
N GLN A 327 7.81 -13.69 56.63
CA GLN A 327 7.26 -13.72 57.98
C GLN A 327 7.42 -15.11 58.67
N GLN A 328 7.34 -16.22 57.92
CA GLN A 328 7.63 -17.54 58.48
C GLN A 328 9.09 -17.65 58.91
N LEU A 329 10.02 -17.20 58.07
CA LEU A 329 11.45 -17.19 58.36
C LEU A 329 11.80 -16.25 59.53
N GLU A 330 11.13 -15.10 59.64
CA GLU A 330 11.30 -14.18 60.77
C GLU A 330 10.78 -14.77 62.08
N ARG A 331 9.62 -15.44 62.07
CA ARG A 331 9.12 -16.20 63.25
C ARG A 331 10.10 -17.29 63.67
N HIS A 332 10.58 -18.11 62.73
CA HIS A 332 11.57 -19.14 63.05
C HIS A 332 12.91 -18.58 63.56
N LYS A 333 13.35 -17.43 63.04
CA LYS A 333 14.52 -16.74 63.56
C LYS A 333 14.29 -16.25 64.99
N GLU A 334 13.12 -15.69 65.30
CA GLU A 334 12.77 -15.24 66.65
C GLU A 334 12.68 -16.43 67.63
N GLU A 335 12.06 -17.54 67.22
CA GLU A 335 12.03 -18.81 67.97
C GLU A 335 13.45 -19.30 68.32
N VAL A 336 14.35 -19.34 67.32
CA VAL A 336 15.74 -19.77 67.50
C VAL A 336 16.53 -18.79 68.39
N LEU A 337 16.30 -17.48 68.26
CA LEU A 337 16.91 -16.48 69.15
C LEU A 337 16.41 -16.64 70.59
N GLU A 338 15.11 -16.88 70.79
CA GLU A 338 14.54 -17.09 72.12
C GLU A 338 15.09 -18.38 72.77
N THR A 339 15.28 -19.46 72.01
CA THR A 339 15.95 -20.68 72.53
C THR A 339 17.41 -20.41 72.86
N ALA A 340 18.15 -19.71 72.01
CA ALA A 340 19.55 -19.36 72.27
C ALA A 340 19.71 -18.43 73.48
N ASP A 341 18.81 -17.46 73.69
CA ASP A 341 18.83 -16.58 74.86
C ASP A 341 18.44 -17.32 76.15
N LYS A 342 17.55 -18.32 76.08
CA LYS A 342 17.26 -19.23 77.21
C LYS A 342 18.51 -20.03 77.59
N GLU A 343 19.16 -20.69 76.62
CA GLU A 343 20.41 -21.44 76.81
C GLU A 343 21.56 -20.56 77.35
N LEU A 344 21.75 -19.37 76.77
CA LEU A 344 22.72 -18.39 77.26
C LEU A 344 22.36 -17.89 78.67
N GLY A 345 21.08 -17.76 78.98
CA GLY A 345 20.58 -17.42 80.32
C GLY A 345 20.90 -18.50 81.35
N GLU A 346 20.75 -19.77 80.98
CA GLU A 346 21.12 -20.93 81.80
C GLU A 346 22.63 -21.04 81.98
N ALA A 347 23.42 -20.95 80.89
CA ALA A 347 24.88 -20.92 80.96
C ALA A 347 25.39 -19.74 81.82
N LYS A 348 24.78 -18.56 81.75
CA LYS A 348 25.09 -17.42 82.64
C LYS A 348 24.77 -17.70 84.11
N LYS A 349 23.70 -18.45 84.41
CA LYS A 349 23.39 -18.90 85.79
C LYS A 349 24.42 -19.93 86.28
N GLU A 350 24.82 -20.85 85.41
CA GLU A 350 25.85 -21.87 85.67
C GLU A 350 27.20 -21.22 85.99
N ILE A 351 27.66 -20.31 85.12
CA ILE A 351 28.89 -19.53 85.32
C ILE A 351 28.83 -18.74 86.64
N LYS A 352 27.68 -18.15 86.99
CA LYS A 352 27.52 -17.44 88.27
C LYS A 352 27.64 -18.38 89.48
N ARG A 353 27.10 -19.61 89.42
CA ARG A 353 27.28 -20.61 90.47
C ARG A 353 28.75 -21.03 90.58
N ASN A 354 29.39 -21.39 89.46
CA ASN A 354 30.82 -21.72 89.41
C ASN A 354 31.71 -20.58 89.95
N LEU A 355 31.42 -19.31 89.62
CA LEU A 355 32.14 -18.14 90.16
C LEU A 355 31.87 -17.86 91.65
N SER A 356 30.77 -18.35 92.21
CA SER A 356 30.52 -18.31 93.66
C SER A 356 31.22 -19.45 94.38
N GLU A 357 31.26 -20.64 93.78
CA GLU A 357 32.03 -21.79 94.28
C GLU A 357 33.54 -21.51 94.23
N MET A 358 34.05 -20.95 93.13
CA MET A 358 35.43 -20.48 93.04
C MET A 358 35.76 -19.48 94.15
N ARG A 359 34.93 -18.46 94.40
CA ARG A 359 35.17 -17.50 95.49
C ARG A 359 35.14 -18.15 96.87
N ASN A 360 34.24 -19.11 97.11
CA ASN A 360 34.22 -19.88 98.35
C ASN A 360 35.52 -20.71 98.51
N LEU A 361 36.04 -21.28 97.42
CA LEU A 361 37.32 -22.01 97.40
C LEU A 361 38.53 -21.07 97.55
N GLU A 362 38.51 -19.88 96.96
CA GLU A 362 39.53 -18.84 97.15
C GLU A 362 39.56 -18.37 98.62
N GLU A 363 38.39 -18.20 99.24
CA GLU A 363 38.28 -17.88 100.67
C GLU A 363 38.79 -19.01 101.57
N THR A 364 38.50 -20.28 101.28
CA THR A 364 39.03 -21.39 102.08
C THR A 364 40.53 -21.57 101.87
N MET A 365 41.02 -21.39 100.64
CA MET A 365 42.47 -21.33 100.36
C MET A 365 43.14 -20.19 101.13
N ALA A 366 42.56 -18.98 101.14
CA ALA A 366 43.11 -17.85 101.90
C ALA A 366 43.11 -18.10 103.41
N LYS A 367 42.07 -18.75 103.96
CA LYS A 367 42.00 -19.17 105.38
C LYS A 367 43.09 -20.21 105.69
N LEU A 368 43.20 -21.27 104.90
CA LEU A 368 44.24 -22.29 105.03
C LEU A 368 45.66 -21.71 104.90
N GLN A 369 45.85 -20.72 104.02
CA GLN A 369 47.13 -20.06 103.82
C GLN A 369 47.48 -19.10 104.99
N LEU A 370 46.47 -18.49 105.63
CA LEU A 370 46.65 -17.75 106.88
C LEU A 370 47.00 -18.70 108.05
N GLU A 371 46.30 -19.83 108.17
CA GLU A 371 46.59 -20.88 109.17
C GLU A 371 48.01 -21.45 108.98
N LEU A 372 48.43 -21.72 107.75
CA LEU A 372 49.80 -22.15 107.40
C LEU A 372 50.85 -21.11 107.82
N ASN A 373 50.56 -19.82 107.61
CA ASN A 373 51.44 -18.71 108.02
C ASN A 373 51.49 -18.54 109.54
N LEU A 374 50.39 -18.75 110.26
CA LEU A 374 50.36 -18.73 111.72
C LEU A 374 51.15 -19.91 112.29
N CYS A 375 50.98 -21.12 111.72
CA CYS A 375 51.76 -22.30 112.08
C CYS A 375 53.26 -22.12 111.78
N HIS A 376 53.63 -21.41 110.70
CA HIS A 376 55.03 -21.01 110.46
C HIS A 376 55.57 -20.06 111.53
N LYS A 377 54.81 -19.03 111.91
CA LYS A 377 55.22 -18.09 112.98
C LYS A 377 55.34 -18.76 114.34
N GLU A 378 54.45 -19.72 114.64
CA GLU A 378 54.51 -20.50 115.88
C GLU A 378 55.72 -21.45 115.87
N LYS A 379 56.02 -22.07 114.72
CA LYS A 379 57.26 -22.84 114.52
C LYS A 379 58.52 -21.98 114.68
N GLU A 380 58.56 -20.77 114.13
CA GLU A 380 59.67 -19.82 114.33
C GLU A 380 59.81 -19.45 115.81
N ARG A 381 58.71 -19.09 116.49
CA ARG A 381 58.73 -18.79 117.94
C ARG A 381 59.21 -19.97 118.78
N LEU A 382 58.82 -21.20 118.42
CA LEU A 382 59.28 -22.42 119.08
C LEU A 382 60.76 -22.70 118.79
N SER A 383 61.27 -22.36 117.59
CA SER A 383 62.71 -22.40 117.29
C SER A 383 63.50 -21.38 118.10
N ASP A 384 62.98 -20.16 118.28
CA ASP A 384 63.60 -19.12 119.11
C ASP A 384 63.60 -19.52 120.60
N GLU A 385 62.50 -20.09 121.11
CA GLU A 385 62.44 -20.67 122.47
C GLU A 385 63.43 -21.83 122.64
N LEU A 386 63.67 -22.64 121.60
CA LEU A 386 64.70 -23.70 121.60
C LEU A 386 66.12 -23.13 121.63
N LEU A 387 66.37 -22.02 120.93
CA LEU A 387 67.66 -21.32 120.95
C LEU A 387 67.93 -20.73 122.35
N ILE A 388 66.95 -20.04 122.94
CA ILE A 388 67.03 -19.52 124.31
C ILE A 388 67.24 -20.66 125.32
N ARG A 389 66.61 -21.82 125.10
CA ARG A 389 66.84 -23.00 125.95
C ARG A 389 68.28 -23.52 125.85
N SER A 390 68.89 -23.53 124.66
CA SER A 390 70.30 -23.89 124.48
C SER A 390 71.23 -22.93 125.22
N ASP A 391 70.95 -21.63 125.17
CA ASP A 391 71.70 -20.61 125.90
C ASP A 391 71.54 -20.75 127.43
N LEU A 392 70.35 -21.14 127.90
CA LEU A 392 70.13 -21.46 129.32
C LEU A 392 70.83 -22.77 129.75
N GLU A 393 70.84 -23.81 128.91
CA GLU A 393 71.57 -25.06 129.21
C GLU A 393 73.09 -24.81 129.31
N THR A 394 73.67 -23.91 128.48
CA THR A 394 75.08 -23.51 128.61
C THR A 394 75.37 -22.67 129.87
N VAL A 395 74.47 -21.77 130.29
CA VAL A 395 74.59 -21.03 131.56
C VAL A 395 74.47 -21.96 132.78
N VAL A 396 73.55 -22.94 132.75
CA VAL A 396 73.46 -23.97 133.81
C VAL A 396 74.78 -24.74 133.95
N HIS A 397 75.40 -25.12 132.83
CA HIS A 397 76.68 -25.83 132.86
C HIS A 397 77.82 -24.99 133.46
N GLN A 398 77.82 -23.66 133.25
CA GLN A 398 78.76 -22.74 133.91
C GLN A 398 78.51 -22.63 135.41
N LEU A 399 77.23 -22.56 135.84
CA LEU A 399 76.85 -22.53 137.26
C LEU A 399 77.20 -23.83 137.99
N GLU A 400 77.11 -24.99 137.33
CA GLU A 400 77.50 -26.27 137.91
C GLU A 400 79.03 -26.38 138.14
N GLN A 401 79.84 -25.79 137.25
CA GLN A 401 81.29 -25.70 137.46
C GLN A 401 81.65 -24.81 138.66
N GLU A 402 81.03 -23.64 138.81
CA GLU A 402 81.26 -22.77 139.98
C GLU A 402 80.71 -23.39 141.28
N LYS A 403 79.59 -24.13 141.23
CA LYS A 403 79.07 -24.92 142.36
C LYS A 403 80.08 -25.97 142.85
N GLN A 404 80.71 -26.72 141.94
CA GLN A 404 81.76 -27.68 142.32
C GLN A 404 82.99 -27.01 142.93
N ARG A 405 83.35 -25.80 142.45
CA ARG A 405 84.45 -24.99 142.98
C ARG A 405 84.18 -24.48 144.39
N LEU A 406 82.96 -24.02 144.67
CA LEU A 406 82.52 -23.56 145.98
C LEU A 406 82.42 -24.71 147.00
N SER A 407 81.91 -25.87 146.59
CA SER A 407 81.76 -27.04 147.48
C SER A 407 83.12 -27.48 148.08
N LYS A 408 84.19 -27.50 147.26
CA LYS A 408 85.55 -27.82 147.72
C LYS A 408 86.14 -26.83 148.74
N LYS A 409 85.70 -25.56 148.72
CA LYS A 409 86.09 -24.55 149.72
C LYS A 409 85.37 -24.73 151.05
N MET A 410 84.13 -25.21 151.04
CA MET A 410 83.33 -25.37 152.27
C MET A 410 83.89 -26.52 153.13
N GLU A 411 84.37 -27.58 152.49
CA GLU A 411 84.95 -28.75 153.15
C GLU A 411 86.23 -28.44 153.94
N SER A 412 87.06 -27.49 153.47
CA SER A 412 88.23 -27.02 154.22
C SER A 412 87.91 -26.21 155.49
N PHE A 413 86.73 -25.57 155.57
CA PHE A 413 86.33 -24.83 156.78
C PHE A 413 85.71 -25.74 157.85
N ALA A 414 85.09 -26.86 157.46
CA ALA A 414 84.50 -27.82 158.41
C ALA A 414 85.54 -28.59 159.25
N VAL A 415 86.83 -28.53 158.88
CA VAL A 415 87.93 -29.13 159.66
C VAL A 415 88.41 -28.17 160.75
N THR A 416 88.57 -26.88 160.44
CA THR A 416 89.04 -25.87 161.41
C THR A 416 88.00 -25.51 162.48
N GLU A 417 86.72 -25.78 162.25
CA GLU A 417 85.64 -25.59 163.23
C GLU A 417 85.72 -26.58 164.42
N ARG A 418 86.34 -27.77 164.26
CA ARG A 418 86.37 -28.82 165.30
C ARG A 418 87.51 -28.67 166.32
N GLU A 419 88.56 -27.93 166.00
CA GLU A 419 89.69 -27.70 166.93
C GLU A 419 89.39 -26.54 167.88
N LEU A 420 88.68 -25.51 167.42
CA LEU A 420 88.31 -24.34 168.23
C LEU A 420 87.18 -24.59 169.23
N THR A 421 86.48 -25.73 169.14
CA THR A 421 85.34 -26.06 170.02
C THR A 421 85.72 -26.69 171.36
N LEU A 422 86.96 -27.15 171.54
CA LEU A 422 87.47 -27.66 172.82
C LEU A 422 88.13 -26.57 173.68
N GLU A 423 88.68 -25.53 173.06
CA GLU A 423 89.39 -24.43 173.74
C GLU A 423 88.47 -23.25 174.12
N VAL A 424 87.22 -23.23 173.65
CA VAL A 424 86.14 -22.41 174.26
C VAL A 424 85.54 -23.14 175.47
N GLU A 425 86.47 -23.67 176.27
CA GLU A 425 86.39 -23.80 177.71
C GLU A 425 85.48 -22.74 178.34
N ARG A 426 84.63 -23.19 179.27
CA ARG A 426 84.71 -22.85 180.71
C ARG A 426 84.60 -21.37 181.14
N MET A 427 84.53 -20.42 180.21
CA MET A 427 84.85 -18.99 180.42
C MET A 427 83.90 -18.06 179.64
N ARG A 428 82.58 -18.29 179.73
CA ARG A 428 81.58 -17.21 179.54
C ARG A 428 80.19 -17.50 180.12
N LEU A 429 80.16 -18.03 181.34
CA LEU A 429 78.97 -18.05 182.18
C LEU A 429 78.81 -16.72 182.94
N GLU A 430 78.80 -15.60 182.21
CA GLU A 430 78.42 -14.28 182.74
C GLU A 430 78.11 -13.31 181.59
N HIS A 431 76.99 -12.58 181.73
CA HIS A 431 76.46 -11.56 180.80
C HIS A 431 75.90 -12.07 179.45
N GLY A 432 74.56 -12.18 179.37
CA GLY A 432 73.82 -12.45 178.15
C GLY A 432 72.91 -11.29 177.74
N ILE A 433 72.86 -10.99 176.43
CA ILE A 433 71.67 -10.96 175.55
C ILE A 433 72.11 -10.44 174.16
N LYS A 434 71.55 -11.02 173.08
CA LYS A 434 72.04 -10.83 171.70
C LYS A 434 71.16 -9.92 170.83
N ARG A 435 71.87 -9.28 169.88
CA ARG A 435 71.50 -8.31 168.85
C ARG A 435 70.41 -8.77 167.86
N ARG A 436 69.82 -7.80 167.15
CA ARG A 436 69.48 -7.91 165.72
C ARG A 436 70.06 -6.71 164.95
N ASP A 437 70.24 -6.90 163.63
CA ASP A 437 70.17 -5.92 162.53
C ASP A 437 71.38 -5.91 161.59
N LYS A 438 71.07 -5.77 160.28
CA LYS A 438 71.94 -5.22 159.23
C LYS A 438 71.19 -5.00 157.90
N SER A 439 71.41 -3.82 157.33
CA SER A 439 71.22 -3.41 155.92
C SER A 439 72.62 -2.93 155.41
N PRO A 440 72.84 -2.15 154.32
CA PRO A 440 71.95 -1.59 153.28
C PRO A 440 72.54 -1.53 151.81
N SER A 441 71.84 -0.81 150.91
CA SER A 441 72.38 0.28 150.04
C SER A 441 72.64 0.12 148.50
N ARG A 442 72.00 1.04 147.75
CA ARG A 442 72.47 1.86 146.57
C ARG A 442 72.74 1.21 145.20
N LEU A 443 71.76 1.32 144.29
CA LEU A 443 71.99 1.80 142.91
C LEU A 443 70.79 2.59 142.37
N ASP A 444 70.52 3.72 143.02
CA ASP A 444 69.52 4.72 142.64
C ASP A 444 70.24 5.89 141.95
N THR A 445 70.35 5.87 140.61
CA THR A 445 70.64 7.05 139.76
C THR A 445 70.60 6.82 138.23
N PHE A 446 70.71 5.59 137.69
CA PHE A 446 71.06 5.41 136.25
C PHE A 446 69.93 5.04 135.28
N LEU A 447 68.80 4.49 135.75
CA LEU A 447 67.67 4.09 134.88
C LEU A 447 66.65 5.21 134.59
N LYS A 448 67.00 6.46 134.91
CA LYS A 448 66.21 7.66 134.57
C LYS A 448 66.58 8.26 133.20
N GLY A 449 67.53 7.66 132.47
CA GLY A 449 67.96 8.10 131.14
C GLY A 449 67.40 7.29 129.96
N ILE A 450 66.75 6.14 130.20
CA ILE A 450 66.24 5.26 129.14
C ILE A 450 64.73 5.47 128.90
N GLU A 451 64.03 6.18 129.81
CA GLU A 451 62.62 6.53 129.65
C GLU A 451 62.38 7.70 128.68
N GLU A 452 63.42 8.47 128.33
CA GLU A 452 63.34 9.64 127.44
C GLU A 452 63.51 9.30 125.94
N GLU A 453 64.20 8.20 125.60
CA GLU A 453 64.41 7.78 124.20
C GLU A 453 63.18 7.09 123.58
N ARG A 454 62.27 6.55 124.41
CA ARG A 454 61.04 5.86 123.97
C ARG A 454 60.04 6.80 123.27
N ASP A 455 59.92 8.04 123.75
CA ASP A 455 58.90 8.98 123.27
C ASP A 455 59.38 9.79 122.04
N PHE A 456 60.67 9.71 121.70
CA PHE A 456 61.26 10.27 120.49
C PHE A 456 60.84 9.47 119.25
N TYR A 457 61.01 8.14 119.26
CA TYR A 457 60.64 7.28 118.12
C TYR A 457 59.13 7.09 117.92
N LYS A 458 58.31 7.46 118.91
CA LYS A 458 56.85 7.41 118.80
C LYS A 458 56.25 8.54 117.94
N LYS A 459 56.98 9.66 117.73
CA LYS A 459 56.52 10.79 116.91
C LYS A 459 56.99 10.76 115.45
N GLU A 460 58.10 10.08 115.16
CA GLU A 460 58.63 10.06 113.79
C GLU A 460 57.96 9.01 112.88
N LEU A 461 57.32 7.98 113.47
CA LEU A 461 56.56 6.98 112.70
C LEU A 461 55.23 7.53 112.17
N GLU A 462 54.51 8.34 112.97
CA GLU A 462 53.24 8.97 112.55
C GLU A 462 53.43 10.01 111.45
N ARG A 463 54.65 10.58 111.30
CA ARG A 463 55.01 11.53 110.25
C ARG A 463 55.21 10.85 108.87
N LEU A 464 55.46 9.55 108.82
CA LEU A 464 55.76 8.80 107.58
C LEU A 464 54.59 7.93 107.06
N GLN A 465 53.44 7.90 107.74
CA GLN A 465 52.27 7.12 107.31
C GLN A 465 51.17 7.96 106.60
N HIS A 466 51.49 9.18 106.14
CA HIS A 466 50.51 10.05 105.47
C HIS A 466 50.96 10.73 104.15
N ILE A 467 52.18 10.47 103.66
CA ILE A 467 52.77 11.14 102.48
C ILE A 467 52.75 10.26 101.20
N ILE A 468 52.17 9.05 101.27
CA ILE A 468 51.99 8.11 100.16
C ILE A 468 50.54 7.57 100.23
N GLN A 469 49.64 7.73 99.25
CA GLN A 469 49.68 8.53 98.03
C GLN A 469 48.23 8.73 97.52
N ARG A 470 47.77 9.97 97.29
CA ARG A 470 46.54 10.26 96.53
C ARG A 470 46.87 11.24 95.41
N ARG A 471 46.40 10.93 94.20
CA ARG A 471 46.52 11.67 92.91
C ARG A 471 47.89 11.75 92.22
N SER A 472 47.91 11.25 90.99
CA SER A 472 48.31 12.02 89.79
C SER A 472 47.61 11.42 88.55
N CYS A 473 47.55 12.15 87.44
CA CYS A 473 46.63 11.87 86.32
C CYS A 473 47.33 11.93 84.93
N SER A 474 46.75 11.20 83.96
CA SER A 474 46.60 11.50 82.52
C SER A 474 47.82 11.72 81.58
N ALA A 475 47.95 10.87 80.54
CA ALA A 475 48.33 11.15 79.14
C ALA A 475 48.36 9.84 78.28
N ASN A 476 48.49 9.80 76.94
CA ASN A 476 47.75 10.42 75.82
C ASN A 476 48.13 9.75 74.46
N TYR A 477 47.27 9.83 73.42
CA TYR A 477 47.49 9.53 71.97
C TYR A 477 47.79 8.06 71.52
N SER A 478 47.67 7.62 70.23
CA SER A 478 46.60 7.73 69.20
C SER A 478 46.97 7.04 67.85
N VAL A 479 45.96 6.69 67.01
CA VAL A 479 45.98 6.48 65.51
C VAL A 479 46.38 5.11 64.89
N HIS A 480 45.68 4.77 63.78
CA HIS A 480 45.77 3.60 62.87
C HIS A 480 47.05 3.50 62.00
N GLU A 481 47.35 2.30 61.44
CA GLU A 481 47.23 2.04 59.97
C GLU A 481 47.41 0.57 59.53
N LYS A 482 47.25 0.30 58.21
CA LYS A 482 47.21 -1.00 57.52
C LYS A 482 48.61 -1.49 57.07
N SER A 483 48.74 -2.74 56.63
CA SER A 483 49.90 -3.23 55.85
C SER A 483 49.54 -4.34 54.82
N PRO A 484 50.19 -4.41 53.62
CA PRO A 484 49.86 -5.40 52.58
C PRO A 484 51.05 -6.20 51.97
N THR A 485 50.73 -7.32 51.30
CA THR A 485 51.36 -8.01 50.14
C THR A 485 52.86 -8.41 50.01
N SER A 486 53.04 -9.68 49.57
CA SER A 486 53.89 -10.17 48.44
C SER A 486 55.25 -10.85 48.70
N LYS A 487 55.43 -12.05 48.08
CA LYS A 487 56.68 -12.60 47.49
C LYS A 487 56.36 -13.52 46.29
N MET A 488 57.31 -13.62 45.34
CA MET A 488 57.21 -14.24 44.00
C MET A 488 57.93 -15.61 43.86
N LEU A 489 57.61 -16.40 42.81
CA LEU A 489 58.51 -17.11 41.83
C LEU A 489 57.69 -17.95 40.80
N GLU A 490 58.14 -18.39 39.62
CA GLU A 490 59.29 -17.96 38.77
C GLU A 490 58.89 -17.64 37.31
N LYS A 491 58.94 -18.60 36.35
CA LYS A 491 58.95 -18.33 34.88
C LYS A 491 58.36 -19.46 34.01
N GLY A 492 57.86 -19.11 32.81
CA GLY A 492 57.71 -20.00 31.65
C GLY A 492 57.32 -19.26 30.35
N ASP A 493 58.14 -19.40 29.30
CA ASP A 493 57.90 -19.08 27.86
C ASP A 493 57.12 -17.82 27.40
N TYR A 494 57.52 -16.63 27.86
CA TYR A 494 56.82 -15.39 27.50
C TYR A 494 56.90 -14.94 26.03
N ASN A 495 57.87 -15.36 25.21
CA ASN A 495 58.04 -14.74 23.87
C ASN A 495 56.93 -15.15 22.88
N SER A 496 56.49 -16.40 22.92
CA SER A 496 55.40 -16.93 22.09
C SER A 496 54.07 -16.24 22.45
N GLU A 497 53.81 -16.12 23.75
CA GLU A 497 52.60 -15.53 24.32
C GLU A 497 52.59 -13.99 24.16
N ILE A 498 53.73 -13.31 24.33
CA ILE A 498 53.88 -11.88 24.02
C ILE A 498 53.56 -11.62 22.55
N HIS A 499 54.00 -12.45 21.59
CA HIS A 499 53.64 -12.24 20.18
C HIS A 499 52.16 -12.44 19.89
N LEU A 500 51.49 -13.38 20.58
CA LEU A 500 50.04 -13.56 20.46
C LEU A 500 49.29 -12.37 21.06
N ILE A 501 49.62 -12.00 22.31
CA ILE A 501 49.04 -10.85 23.04
C ILE A 501 49.33 -9.53 22.29
N THR A 502 50.48 -9.39 21.64
CA THR A 502 50.81 -8.23 20.81
C THR A 502 49.87 -8.13 19.60
N ARG A 503 49.55 -9.26 18.95
CA ARG A 503 48.60 -9.30 17.83
C ARG A 503 47.16 -9.07 18.30
N GLU A 504 46.72 -9.73 19.37
CA GLU A 504 45.40 -9.52 19.97
C GLU A 504 45.22 -8.08 20.45
N ARG A 505 46.26 -7.48 21.06
CA ARG A 505 46.32 -6.05 21.36
C ARG A 505 46.16 -5.21 20.10
N ASP A 506 46.88 -5.50 19.01
CA ASP A 506 46.79 -4.71 17.78
C ASP A 506 45.43 -4.83 17.09
N GLU A 507 44.80 -6.00 17.15
CA GLU A 507 43.42 -6.23 16.68
C GLU A 507 42.39 -5.49 17.56
N LEU A 508 42.54 -5.53 18.89
CA LEU A 508 41.72 -4.76 19.83
C LEU A 508 41.95 -3.24 19.70
N GLN A 509 43.19 -2.80 19.46
CA GLN A 509 43.55 -1.41 19.20
C GLN A 509 42.90 -0.94 17.89
N HIS A 510 42.92 -1.76 16.83
CA HIS A 510 42.26 -1.45 15.56
C HIS A 510 40.73 -1.39 15.71
N MET A 511 40.14 -2.32 16.48
CA MET A 511 38.71 -2.29 16.80
C MET A 511 38.34 -1.06 17.64
N LEU A 512 39.16 -0.66 18.62
CA LEU A 512 38.99 0.58 19.38
C LEU A 512 39.07 1.80 18.48
N THR A 513 40.07 1.92 17.60
CA THR A 513 40.16 3.02 16.61
C THR A 513 38.94 3.07 15.69
N ARG A 514 38.35 1.92 15.35
CA ARG A 514 37.09 1.86 14.59
C ARG A 514 35.89 2.32 15.40
N PHE A 515 35.80 1.97 16.69
CA PHE A 515 34.75 2.47 17.58
C PHE A 515 34.89 3.96 17.90
N GLU A 516 36.12 4.45 18.08
CA GLU A 516 36.43 5.88 18.22
C GLU A 516 35.95 6.65 16.99
N LYS A 517 36.29 6.19 15.78
CA LYS A 517 35.81 6.81 14.53
C LYS A 517 34.28 6.76 14.40
N HIS A 518 33.63 5.64 14.71
CA HIS A 518 32.17 5.58 14.74
C HIS A 518 31.55 6.52 15.79
N MET A 519 32.24 6.76 16.92
CA MET A 519 31.81 7.71 17.94
C MET A 519 31.96 9.15 17.45
N GLU A 520 33.04 9.48 16.73
CA GLU A 520 33.22 10.78 16.05
C GLU A 520 32.12 11.03 15.01
N ASP A 521 31.81 10.04 14.16
CA ASP A 521 30.74 10.12 13.17
C ASP A 521 29.36 10.34 13.84
N ILE A 522 29.07 9.63 14.94
CA ILE A 522 27.84 9.81 15.73
C ILE A 522 27.81 11.23 16.35
N GLN A 523 28.92 11.72 16.90
CA GLN A 523 29.00 13.08 17.44
C GLN A 523 28.82 14.15 16.36
N ALA A 524 29.34 13.93 15.15
CA ALA A 524 29.12 14.82 14.01
C ALA A 524 27.65 14.85 13.58
N ASN A 525 27.01 13.68 13.48
CA ASN A 525 25.58 13.57 13.17
C ASN A 525 24.70 14.22 14.25
N VAL A 526 25.02 14.05 15.54
CA VAL A 526 24.29 14.70 16.65
C VAL A 526 24.43 16.23 16.58
N LYS A 527 25.61 16.75 16.22
CA LYS A 527 25.81 18.21 16.01
C LYS A 527 24.98 18.72 14.83
N LEU A 528 24.96 18.00 13.71
CA LEU A 528 24.17 18.37 12.52
C LEU A 528 22.67 18.34 12.82
N LEU A 529 22.15 17.26 13.41
CA LEU A 529 20.74 17.14 13.81
C LEU A 529 20.34 18.18 14.87
N THR A 530 21.27 18.56 15.76
CA THR A 530 21.04 19.66 16.72
C THR A 530 20.91 21.00 15.99
N ALA A 531 21.80 21.30 15.04
CA ALA A 531 21.71 22.52 14.24
C ALA A 531 20.45 22.57 13.35
N GLU A 532 20.03 21.43 12.79
CA GLU A 532 18.76 21.32 12.05
C GLU A 532 17.55 21.53 12.96
N ARG A 533 17.52 20.91 14.14
CA ARG A 533 16.46 21.09 15.15
C ARG A 533 16.40 22.53 15.65
N ASP A 534 17.54 23.18 15.90
CA ASP A 534 17.60 24.57 16.35
C ASP A 534 17.13 25.51 15.24
N LYS A 535 17.52 25.27 13.98
CA LYS A 535 17.00 25.99 12.81
C LYS A 535 15.49 25.80 12.64
N LEU A 536 14.97 24.58 12.81
CA LEU A 536 13.54 24.31 12.76
C LEU A 536 12.79 25.03 13.89
N SER A 537 13.39 25.07 15.10
CA SER A 537 12.82 25.78 16.24
C SER A 537 12.78 27.29 16.03
N VAL A 538 13.80 27.89 15.39
CA VAL A 538 13.78 29.30 14.99
C VAL A 538 12.67 29.56 13.97
N LEU A 539 12.59 28.78 12.88
CA LEU A 539 11.55 28.93 11.86
C LEU A 539 10.13 28.73 12.43
N TYR A 540 9.97 27.82 13.39
CA TYR A 540 8.70 27.61 14.09
C TYR A 540 8.32 28.82 14.98
N ASN A 541 9.28 29.37 15.71
CA ASN A 541 9.07 30.57 16.53
C ASN A 541 8.75 31.78 15.65
N GLU A 542 9.47 31.99 14.55
CA GLU A 542 9.21 33.03 13.55
C GLU A 542 7.78 32.92 12.98
N ALA A 543 7.38 31.73 12.52
CA ALA A 543 6.03 31.48 12.02
C ALA A 543 4.95 31.68 13.10
N GLN A 544 5.25 31.36 14.36
CA GLN A 544 4.33 31.58 15.48
C GLN A 544 4.24 33.06 15.88
N GLU A 545 5.33 33.81 15.77
CA GLU A 545 5.35 35.27 15.93
C GLU A 545 4.58 35.96 14.80
N GLU A 546 4.74 35.55 13.54
CA GLU A 546 3.94 36.02 12.39
C GLU A 546 2.44 35.71 12.57
N LEU A 547 2.08 34.48 12.96
CA LEU A 547 0.69 34.15 13.27
C LEU A 547 0.14 35.00 14.43
N SER A 548 0.97 35.33 15.43
CA SER A 548 0.58 36.22 16.53
C SER A 548 0.47 37.68 16.11
N SER A 549 1.26 38.13 15.11
CA SER A 549 1.21 39.49 14.57
C SER A 549 -0.03 39.66 13.69
N LEU A 550 -0.31 38.71 12.80
CA LEU A 550 -1.52 38.67 11.98
C LEU A 550 -2.80 38.61 12.82
N ARG A 551 -2.80 37.87 13.94
CA ARG A 551 -3.90 37.88 14.92
C ARG A 551 -4.04 39.22 15.65
N ARG A 552 -2.94 39.93 15.93
CA ARG A 552 -2.95 41.29 16.49
C ARG A 552 -3.38 42.35 15.48
N GLU A 553 -2.97 42.25 14.21
CA GLU A 553 -3.44 43.12 13.14
C GLU A 553 -4.93 42.92 12.87
N SER A 554 -5.40 41.67 12.86
CA SER A 554 -6.83 41.34 12.79
C SER A 554 -7.66 41.94 13.93
N THR A 555 -7.08 42.06 15.14
CA THR A 555 -7.77 42.66 16.31
C THR A 555 -7.56 44.17 16.48
N GLN A 556 -6.50 44.76 15.88
CA GLN A 556 -6.29 46.22 15.84
C GLN A 556 -6.95 46.89 14.63
N SER A 557 -7.19 46.13 13.56
CA SER A 557 -7.87 46.64 12.37
C SER A 557 -9.34 46.89 12.66
N THR A 558 -9.69 48.14 12.97
CA THR A 558 -11.08 48.62 13.09
C THR A 558 -11.78 48.77 11.73
N VAL A 559 -11.53 47.80 10.85
CA VAL A 559 -12.30 47.53 9.65
C VAL A 559 -13.67 47.02 10.09
N SER A 560 -14.73 47.66 9.57
CA SER A 560 -16.11 47.31 9.91
C SER A 560 -16.34 45.81 9.74
N HIS A 561 -17.06 45.19 10.68
CA HIS A 561 -17.42 43.76 10.65
C HIS A 561 -18.10 43.35 9.32
N ASN A 562 -18.73 44.31 8.64
CA ASN A 562 -19.31 44.16 7.30
C ASN A 562 -18.25 44.03 6.19
N ILE A 563 -17.15 44.78 6.26
CA ILE A 563 -16.04 44.71 5.29
C ILE A 563 -15.25 43.41 5.50
N VAL A 564 -15.01 43.00 6.76
CA VAL A 564 -14.43 41.68 7.04
C VAL A 564 -15.31 40.57 6.47
N SER A 565 -16.62 40.59 6.72
CA SER A 565 -17.56 39.60 6.17
C SER A 565 -17.65 39.63 4.64
N LEU A 566 -17.47 40.78 4.00
CA LEU A 566 -17.39 40.89 2.54
C LEU A 566 -16.09 40.30 2.00
N MET A 567 -14.94 40.60 2.61
CA MET A 567 -13.64 40.03 2.23
C MET A 567 -13.58 38.52 2.47
N GLU A 568 -14.22 38.01 3.53
CA GLU A 568 -14.37 36.57 3.78
C GLU A 568 -15.22 35.90 2.70
N LYS A 569 -16.32 36.54 2.26
CA LYS A 569 -17.14 36.05 1.15
C LYS A 569 -16.40 36.09 -0.19
N GLU A 570 -15.70 37.17 -0.50
CA GLU A 570 -14.86 37.27 -1.71
C GLU A 570 -13.74 36.24 -1.70
N LYS A 571 -13.10 36.00 -0.55
CA LYS A 571 -12.12 34.93 -0.35
C LYS A 571 -12.73 33.54 -0.57
N GLU A 572 -13.90 33.25 -0.01
CA GLU A 572 -14.55 31.94 -0.18
C GLU A 572 -15.02 31.72 -1.63
N VAL A 573 -15.47 32.77 -2.32
CA VAL A 573 -15.75 32.75 -3.77
C VAL A 573 -14.47 32.49 -4.56
N ALA A 574 -13.37 33.19 -4.27
CA ALA A 574 -12.09 32.98 -4.96
C ALA A 574 -11.51 31.57 -4.71
N ILE A 575 -11.66 31.02 -3.51
CA ILE A 575 -11.28 29.64 -3.18
C ILE A 575 -12.17 28.63 -3.92
N SER A 576 -13.48 28.88 -3.99
CA SER A 576 -14.43 28.02 -4.72
C SER A 576 -14.19 28.05 -6.23
N ASP A 577 -13.88 29.22 -6.78
CA ASP A 577 -13.48 29.41 -8.18
C ASP A 577 -12.15 28.70 -8.49
N LEU A 578 -11.14 28.80 -7.60
CA LEU A 578 -9.90 28.04 -7.73
C LEU A 578 -10.13 26.52 -7.67
N ARG A 579 -10.94 26.03 -6.73
CA ARG A 579 -11.32 24.61 -6.65
C ARG A 579 -12.01 24.15 -7.94
N ARG A 580 -12.95 24.94 -8.47
CA ARG A 580 -13.63 24.65 -9.74
C ARG A 580 -12.64 24.61 -10.91
N VAL A 581 -11.75 25.60 -11.04
CA VAL A 581 -10.73 25.65 -12.10
C VAL A 581 -9.74 24.49 -11.99
N MET A 582 -9.39 24.05 -10.78
CA MET A 582 -8.57 22.84 -10.58
C MET A 582 -9.31 21.57 -11.04
N ALA A 583 -10.58 21.39 -10.64
CA ALA A 583 -11.38 20.25 -11.06
C ALA A 583 -11.62 20.23 -12.59
N GLU A 584 -11.89 21.39 -13.21
CA GLU A 584 -11.99 21.52 -14.66
C GLU A 584 -10.66 21.18 -15.35
N LYS A 585 -9.52 21.63 -14.81
CA LYS A 585 -8.17 21.31 -15.31
C LYS A 585 -7.83 19.82 -15.20
N GLU A 586 -8.26 19.15 -14.12
CA GLU A 586 -8.07 17.71 -13.94
C GLU A 586 -8.98 16.92 -14.89
N ALA A 587 -10.26 17.26 -14.99
CA ALA A 587 -11.18 16.65 -15.95
C ALA A 587 -10.72 16.84 -17.41
N LEU A 588 -10.11 17.98 -17.75
CA LEU A 588 -9.49 18.20 -19.07
C LEU A 588 -8.22 17.37 -19.26
N ARG A 589 -7.41 17.17 -18.21
CA ARG A 589 -6.23 16.30 -18.24
C ARG A 589 -6.65 14.83 -18.49
N ASP A 590 -7.70 14.36 -17.82
CA ASP A 590 -8.19 12.99 -17.98
C ASP A 590 -8.88 12.77 -19.33
N LYS A 591 -9.59 13.76 -19.85
CA LYS A 591 -10.11 13.76 -21.24
C LYS A 591 -8.97 13.73 -22.26
N LEU A 592 -7.89 14.48 -22.04
CA LEU A 592 -6.71 14.46 -22.91
C LEU A 592 -6.01 13.08 -22.85
N LYS A 593 -5.87 12.51 -21.64
CA LYS A 593 -5.27 11.19 -21.42
C LYS A 593 -6.07 10.08 -22.11
N THR A 594 -7.39 10.02 -21.90
CA THR A 594 -8.27 9.05 -22.55
C THR A 594 -8.30 9.20 -24.08
N PHE A 595 -8.28 10.44 -24.60
CA PHE A 595 -8.14 10.67 -26.04
C PHE A 595 -6.79 10.20 -26.60
N GLN A 596 -5.69 10.38 -25.85
CA GLN A 596 -4.37 9.86 -26.21
C GLN A 596 -4.34 8.32 -26.17
N GLU A 597 -4.91 7.68 -25.14
CA GLU A 597 -5.03 6.23 -25.02
C GLU A 597 -5.87 5.64 -26.17
N MET A 598 -7.02 6.24 -26.51
CA MET A 598 -7.83 5.85 -27.68
C MET A 598 -7.07 6.04 -29.00
N SER A 599 -6.31 7.14 -29.15
CA SER A 599 -5.50 7.39 -30.34
C SER A 599 -4.37 6.35 -30.49
N LEU A 600 -3.70 5.98 -29.40
CA LEU A 600 -2.67 4.93 -29.38
C LEU A 600 -3.27 3.55 -29.70
N PHE A 601 -4.43 3.21 -29.13
CA PHE A 601 -5.14 1.97 -29.44
C PHE A 601 -5.54 1.89 -30.92
N GLY A 602 -6.11 2.97 -31.46
CA GLY A 602 -6.46 3.07 -32.88
C GLY A 602 -5.23 2.97 -33.80
N LYS A 603 -4.12 3.62 -33.44
CA LYS A 603 -2.84 3.48 -34.16
C LYS A 603 -2.33 2.04 -34.15
N SER A 604 -2.33 1.35 -33.01
CA SER A 604 -1.89 -0.05 -32.92
C SER A 604 -2.77 -0.99 -33.75
N GLY A 605 -4.08 -0.73 -33.84
CA GLY A 605 -4.99 -1.47 -34.73
C GLY A 605 -4.68 -1.27 -36.21
N LEU A 606 -4.41 -0.03 -36.63
CA LEU A 606 -3.99 0.30 -37.99
C LEU A 606 -2.61 -0.29 -38.32
N GLU A 607 -1.67 -0.23 -37.39
CA GLU A 607 -0.30 -0.78 -37.52
C GLU A 607 -0.34 -2.29 -37.76
N LYS A 608 -1.09 -3.05 -36.95
CA LYS A 608 -1.33 -4.49 -37.16
C LYS A 608 -2.00 -4.80 -38.51
N THR A 609 -2.90 -3.92 -38.96
CA THR A 609 -3.58 -4.07 -40.26
C THR A 609 -2.59 -3.83 -41.40
N ILE A 610 -1.69 -2.85 -41.27
CA ILE A 610 -0.61 -2.58 -42.21
C ILE A 610 0.37 -3.75 -42.24
N GLU A 611 0.82 -4.26 -41.09
CA GLU A 611 1.68 -5.45 -40.99
C GLU A 611 1.06 -6.69 -41.67
N HIS A 612 -0.23 -6.93 -41.46
CA HIS A 612 -0.93 -8.03 -42.13
C HIS A 612 -1.00 -7.82 -43.65
N LEU A 613 -1.33 -6.61 -44.10
CA LEU A 613 -1.39 -6.29 -45.53
C LEU A 613 -0.01 -6.33 -46.21
N THR A 614 1.07 -5.92 -45.54
CA THR A 614 2.43 -6.04 -46.09
C THR A 614 2.88 -7.50 -46.18
N TYR A 615 2.54 -8.34 -45.19
CA TYR A 615 2.76 -9.78 -45.26
C TYR A 615 2.01 -10.43 -46.44
N VAL A 616 0.72 -10.12 -46.61
CA VAL A 616 -0.09 -10.64 -47.73
C VAL A 616 0.44 -10.14 -49.07
N ASN A 617 0.84 -8.87 -49.18
CA ASN A 617 1.40 -8.33 -50.41
C ASN A 617 2.75 -9.00 -50.75
N HIS A 618 3.61 -9.26 -49.76
CA HIS A 618 4.86 -9.97 -49.98
C HIS A 618 4.63 -11.43 -50.44
N GLN A 619 3.63 -12.13 -49.89
CA GLN A 619 3.23 -13.45 -50.39
C GLN A 619 2.78 -13.40 -51.86
N LEU A 620 1.94 -12.43 -52.23
CA LEU A 620 1.49 -12.24 -53.61
C LEU A 620 2.62 -11.84 -54.57
N GLU A 621 3.62 -11.07 -54.10
CA GLU A 621 4.83 -10.76 -54.86
C GLU A 621 5.67 -12.03 -55.12
N ASN A 622 5.81 -12.90 -54.12
CA ASN A 622 6.52 -14.17 -54.26
C ASN A 622 5.80 -15.10 -55.25
N GLU A 623 4.49 -15.28 -55.14
CA GLU A 623 3.67 -16.04 -56.10
C GLU A 623 3.79 -15.48 -57.52
N ASN A 624 3.79 -14.16 -57.69
CA ASN A 624 3.94 -13.49 -58.99
C ASN A 624 5.35 -13.72 -59.57
N CYS A 625 6.41 -13.73 -58.75
CA CYS A 625 7.77 -14.07 -59.16
C CYS A 625 7.90 -15.54 -59.58
N GLU A 626 7.25 -16.48 -58.87
CA GLU A 626 7.16 -17.88 -59.29
C GLU A 626 6.41 -18.03 -60.62
N LEU A 627 5.25 -17.37 -60.78
CA LEU A 627 4.45 -17.44 -61.99
C LEU A 627 5.20 -16.85 -63.20
N LYS A 628 5.90 -15.73 -63.03
CA LYS A 628 6.80 -15.17 -64.05
C LYS A 628 7.89 -16.17 -64.44
N SER A 629 8.52 -16.83 -63.46
CA SER A 629 9.55 -17.85 -63.72
C SER A 629 8.99 -19.05 -64.49
N LYS A 630 7.81 -19.55 -64.10
CA LYS A 630 7.08 -20.62 -64.82
C LYS A 630 6.73 -20.21 -66.25
N ILE A 631 6.33 -18.96 -66.48
CA ILE A 631 6.05 -18.41 -67.82
C ILE A 631 7.33 -18.33 -68.69
N VAL A 632 8.48 -17.94 -68.13
CA VAL A 632 9.76 -17.91 -68.86
C VAL A 632 10.14 -19.32 -69.32
N ILE A 633 10.15 -20.29 -68.41
CA ILE A 633 10.46 -21.70 -68.72
C ILE A 633 9.51 -22.25 -69.79
N MET A 634 8.21 -21.91 -69.72
CA MET A 634 7.24 -22.36 -70.71
C MET A 634 7.47 -21.70 -72.08
N LYS A 635 7.89 -20.43 -72.14
CA LYS A 635 8.28 -19.75 -73.39
C LYS A 635 9.52 -20.38 -74.03
N GLU A 636 10.57 -20.65 -73.25
CA GLU A 636 11.79 -21.33 -73.72
C GLU A 636 11.48 -22.73 -74.28
N SER A 637 10.58 -23.46 -73.61
CA SER A 637 10.08 -24.76 -74.09
C SER A 637 9.29 -24.63 -75.40
N MET A 638 8.39 -23.65 -75.51
CA MET A 638 7.66 -23.36 -76.74
C MET A 638 8.60 -22.99 -77.89
N GLU A 639 9.60 -22.14 -77.67
CA GLU A 639 10.59 -21.76 -78.67
C GLU A 639 11.46 -22.97 -79.10
N SER A 640 11.85 -23.83 -78.15
CA SER A 640 12.56 -25.09 -78.45
C SER A 640 11.72 -26.02 -79.35
N LEU A 641 10.42 -26.14 -79.07
CA LEU A 641 9.49 -26.93 -79.88
C LEU A 641 9.23 -26.29 -81.25
N GLU A 642 9.08 -24.97 -81.33
CA GLU A 642 8.91 -24.24 -82.58
C GLU A 642 10.14 -24.37 -83.48
N ASN A 643 11.35 -24.26 -82.93
CA ASN A 643 12.59 -24.45 -83.66
C ASN A 643 12.78 -25.90 -84.14
N LYS A 644 12.37 -26.90 -83.34
CA LYS A 644 12.32 -28.31 -83.78
C LYS A 644 11.32 -28.51 -84.92
N ALA A 645 10.13 -27.91 -84.83
CA ALA A 645 9.10 -27.99 -85.86
C ALA A 645 9.55 -27.31 -87.18
N LYS A 646 10.19 -26.14 -87.11
CA LYS A 646 10.82 -25.46 -88.26
C LYS A 646 11.88 -26.34 -88.92
N LEU A 647 12.78 -26.93 -88.13
CA LEU A 647 13.83 -27.84 -88.64
C LEU A 647 13.22 -29.09 -89.31
N GLN A 648 12.15 -29.64 -88.74
CA GLN A 648 11.43 -30.79 -89.33
C GLN A 648 10.71 -30.42 -90.63
N ALA A 649 10.06 -29.25 -90.69
CA ALA A 649 9.44 -28.73 -91.90
C ALA A 649 10.49 -28.48 -93.01
N GLN A 650 11.66 -27.93 -92.67
CA GLN A 650 12.77 -27.78 -93.59
C GLN A 650 13.26 -29.14 -94.13
N LYS A 651 13.47 -30.14 -93.26
CA LYS A 651 13.82 -31.51 -93.67
C LYS A 651 12.78 -32.12 -94.62
N LEU A 652 11.48 -31.97 -94.32
CA LEU A 652 10.41 -32.44 -95.20
C LEU A 652 10.42 -31.73 -96.56
N SER A 653 10.67 -30.42 -96.59
CA SER A 653 10.79 -29.67 -97.86
C SER A 653 11.98 -30.14 -98.72
N HIS A 654 13.11 -30.49 -98.10
CA HIS A 654 14.26 -31.08 -98.79
C HIS A 654 13.91 -32.45 -99.38
N VAL A 655 13.30 -33.35 -98.57
CA VAL A 655 12.86 -34.68 -99.04
C VAL A 655 11.82 -34.58 -100.16
N VAL A 656 10.89 -33.62 -100.11
CA VAL A 656 9.94 -33.35 -101.21
C VAL A 656 10.68 -32.84 -102.45
N GLY A 657 11.70 -32.01 -102.28
CA GLY A 657 12.61 -31.58 -103.35
C GLY A 657 13.32 -32.77 -104.01
N ASP A 658 14.00 -33.59 -103.23
CA ASP A 658 14.71 -34.80 -103.70
C ASP A 658 13.75 -35.78 -104.40
N THR A 659 12.56 -36.00 -103.82
CA THR A 659 11.52 -36.86 -104.41
C THR A 659 11.00 -36.28 -105.73
N SER A 660 10.91 -34.95 -105.84
CA SER A 660 10.51 -34.29 -107.09
C SER A 660 11.58 -34.41 -108.17
N LEU A 661 12.86 -34.30 -107.81
CA LEU A 661 14.01 -34.53 -108.68
C LEU A 661 14.02 -35.99 -109.19
N GLN A 662 13.95 -36.97 -108.28
CA GLN A 662 13.81 -38.39 -108.64
C GLN A 662 12.59 -38.65 -109.54
N LYS A 663 11.45 -37.98 -109.30
CA LYS A 663 10.27 -38.12 -110.16
C LYS A 663 10.49 -37.52 -111.55
N THR A 664 11.24 -36.42 -111.67
CA THR A 664 11.63 -35.87 -112.98
C THR A 664 12.66 -36.73 -113.71
N GLU A 665 13.62 -37.33 -112.99
CA GLU A 665 14.56 -38.32 -113.54
C GLU A 665 13.80 -39.57 -114.04
N MET A 666 12.94 -40.16 -113.22
CA MET A 666 12.12 -41.31 -113.59
C MET A 666 11.16 -41.04 -114.75
N ASN A 667 10.58 -39.84 -114.84
CA ASN A 667 9.79 -39.43 -115.99
C ASN A 667 10.64 -39.23 -117.25
N SER A 668 11.89 -38.80 -117.11
CA SER A 668 12.84 -38.66 -118.22
C SER A 668 13.31 -40.02 -118.72
N LEU A 669 13.60 -40.95 -117.79
CA LEU A 669 13.87 -42.36 -118.10
C LEU A 669 12.66 -43.03 -118.77
N ARG A 670 11.42 -42.76 -118.33
CA ARG A 670 10.21 -43.27 -119.00
C ARG A 670 10.02 -42.70 -120.40
N LYS A 671 10.39 -41.44 -120.63
CA LYS A 671 10.41 -40.86 -121.99
C LYS A 671 11.48 -41.52 -122.86
N MET A 672 12.66 -41.82 -122.30
CA MET A 672 13.70 -42.58 -123.00
C MET A 672 13.23 -44.00 -123.33
N SER A 673 12.58 -44.70 -122.41
CA SER A 673 12.06 -46.05 -122.66
C SER A 673 10.90 -46.05 -123.67
N HIS A 674 9.99 -45.09 -123.62
CA HIS A 674 8.97 -44.94 -124.67
C HIS A 674 9.59 -44.54 -126.03
N PHE A 675 10.66 -43.74 -126.05
CA PHE A 675 11.38 -43.46 -127.28
C PHE A 675 12.11 -44.70 -127.83
N GLU A 676 12.64 -45.57 -126.95
CA GLU A 676 13.14 -46.90 -127.34
C GLU A 676 12.02 -47.81 -127.85
N GLU A 677 10.86 -47.88 -127.18
CA GLU A 677 9.68 -48.63 -127.63
C GLU A 677 9.14 -48.11 -128.97
N ASP A 678 9.06 -46.79 -129.17
CA ASP A 678 8.66 -46.17 -130.44
C ASP A 678 9.69 -46.44 -131.54
N CYS A 679 10.98 -46.41 -131.24
CA CYS A 679 12.04 -46.84 -132.16
C CYS A 679 11.96 -48.35 -132.48
N TRP A 680 11.60 -49.19 -131.52
CA TRP A 680 11.47 -50.64 -131.69
C TRP A 680 10.22 -51.00 -132.50
N MET A 681 9.08 -50.37 -132.21
CA MET A 681 7.85 -50.44 -133.00
C MET A 681 8.08 -49.92 -134.42
N SER A 682 8.80 -48.81 -134.60
CA SER A 682 9.14 -48.29 -135.93
C SER A 682 10.08 -49.21 -136.71
N ARG A 683 10.92 -50.00 -136.04
CA ARG A 683 11.77 -51.03 -136.68
C ARG A 683 11.00 -52.31 -137.03
N ASN A 684 9.88 -52.59 -136.36
CA ASN A 684 9.06 -53.79 -136.58
C ASN A 684 7.80 -53.56 -137.45
N ASN A 685 7.62 -52.34 -138.00
CA ASN A 685 6.50 -51.99 -138.89
C ASN A 685 6.95 -51.72 -140.34
N ILE A 686 8.03 -52.38 -140.78
CA ILE A 686 8.52 -52.42 -142.18
C ILE A 686 8.82 -53.87 -142.56
#